data_AF-A0A7S4T263-F1
#
_entry.id   AF-A0A7S4T263-F1
#
_cell.length_a   1.000
_cell.length_b   1.000
_cell.length_c   1.000
_cell.angle_alpha   90.00
_cell.angle_beta   90.00
_cell.angle_gamma   90.00
#
_symmetry.space_group_name_H-M   'P 1'
#
loop_
_entity.id
_entity.type
_entity.pdbx_description
1 polymer ?
#
loop_
_entity_poly.entity_id
_entity_poly.type
_entity_poly.pdbx_seq_one_letter_code
_entity_poly.pdbx_strand_id
1 'polypeptide(L)'
;MAEAKPEKRRAAEAVGLGWTSDELAVSSIPALWRALGLLARDPGRFMDASKVVVADRVGYIARALTVTSTGRRVTEHIYSNERSHEMVFRVVDGVSKRETNHERVIAIKESPVRLEFYQRHAADGCRTYWQAPVEAVKDFVEALRAQVAKLEADESGAVGLGFLAEEIRGTSHDAVWRAMVVSTREPGRFFDCSDVRVEDRAGFVRRSLRVNGQAYTELIRTDERRNELTFRKLGEDGEDGEGVERVVALRSHPLQLEFFQRSTTDGFRVHWSMPQSAVLKACDAYVREARRMDGIHPSTIGYGIGSDPIRECSQDALMMAIKDSIQRPWKILNVEASSCKIVQHEGFVERVMRLKATGEILHERVTIDEENGEVTFRRYEDLHQPSSTERVLVIRHPLRLEMYERAVNGEAKGTRIDWQAPYEVAHSVFNRLVGLARSIGRSSGSDVVGYGLASRPISGLSKAAVWKSMVRSVRFPAEYGMAVDRVTVHEMPGYLQRSMRLLERPGSPVMTENVRVLAASKEITYRPVVRGEEVAEERVFALRVDPLRCELFSRRADDQVRIDWQAPRTLAIDIFASVEAAAASKAPAVGPSKGALAGVAGALQWLAATRGGAAAAREATARSFVVAAEARPVAQASPFTGAATRALLGRGTAPPPTGGLLTSIATTASLAACGRAAASELRKRRQPAQSTGKVALAAGAVLLPAQDPVLGQLRSCLGSLCGALDECGRRQTRDSELLRRGLEAARQAVHDLVAPRALPGPPVALSAPAAALEEASAAATGAAAVHYEAKVLELAGEQRDCGIFTPANASESTPALVFLHGFTRSHQRHHGLARRLASQLGFRVVLPNLPPLLEAALLGSGDEARGRAVEEAVALVQWLRAMPGVDPRRVVLGGFSAGGAAALEAAARLSELTGTPPLACMLLDAVPWARRTAAAAACMAAPPPGGVLLLESEPSAYNEELAFRREVLPRLPPEASVRVVSVSGSKHVDVEDSRCGGPVDELLGGLLWGEPCPEKTATFQDLAVGFVRDVLESSSLPQDFRTATAKVSGQFQHFEGLSPNLAVRPIAVA
;
A
#
# COMPACT_ATOMS: atom_id res chain seq x y z
N MET A 1 54.05 -31.85 -11.35
CA MET A 1 53.18 -31.00 -10.52
C MET A 1 53.05 -29.65 -11.22
N ALA A 2 51.86 -29.05 -11.24
CA ALA A 2 51.65 -27.71 -11.75
C ALA A 2 51.03 -26.86 -10.62
N GLU A 3 51.66 -25.74 -10.27
CA GLU A 3 51.14 -24.86 -9.23
C GLU A 3 49.95 -24.05 -9.74
N ALA A 4 48.83 -24.12 -9.01
CA ALA A 4 47.66 -23.30 -9.30
C ALA A 4 47.92 -21.83 -8.96
N LYS A 5 47.58 -20.92 -9.86
CA LYS A 5 47.67 -19.47 -9.59
C LYS A 5 46.70 -19.09 -8.46
N PRO A 6 47.09 -18.21 -7.51
CA PRO A 6 46.19 -17.75 -6.47
C PRO A 6 45.07 -16.88 -7.06
N GLU A 7 43.83 -17.23 -6.77
CA GLU A 7 42.68 -16.41 -7.14
C GLU A 7 42.66 -15.07 -6.40
N LYS A 8 42.27 -14.00 -7.12
CA LYS A 8 41.91 -12.73 -6.48
C LYS A 8 40.57 -12.89 -5.77
N ARG A 9 40.60 -13.11 -4.45
CA ARG A 9 39.38 -12.99 -3.61
C ARG A 9 38.68 -11.67 -3.92
N ARG A 10 37.46 -11.75 -4.47
CA ARG A 10 36.52 -10.61 -4.51
C ARG A 10 36.33 -10.10 -3.07
N ALA A 11 36.14 -8.80 -2.90
CA ALA A 11 35.64 -8.27 -1.64
C ALA A 11 34.23 -8.84 -1.43
N ALA A 12 33.98 -9.47 -0.29
CA ALA A 12 32.69 -10.04 0.03
C ALA A 12 31.63 -8.93 0.12
N GLU A 13 30.46 -9.18 -0.45
CA GLU A 13 29.30 -8.31 -0.30
C GLU A 13 28.83 -8.32 1.17
N ALA A 14 28.38 -7.17 1.67
CA ALA A 14 27.96 -7.01 3.06
C ALA A 14 26.50 -6.55 3.15
N VAL A 15 25.78 -7.05 4.15
CA VAL A 15 24.34 -6.82 4.39
C VAL A 15 23.96 -5.34 4.37
N GLY A 16 24.86 -4.45 4.81
CA GLY A 16 24.71 -3.02 4.66
C GLY A 16 23.49 -2.48 5.42
N LEU A 17 22.59 -1.77 4.73
CA LEU A 17 21.36 -1.25 5.35
C LEU A 17 20.22 -2.29 5.41
N GLY A 18 20.40 -3.46 4.81
CA GLY A 18 19.44 -4.54 4.78
C GLY A 18 19.64 -5.43 3.56
N TRP A 19 19.49 -6.74 3.76
CA TRP A 19 19.50 -7.74 2.70
C TRP A 19 18.26 -8.63 2.86
N THR A 20 17.58 -8.93 1.76
CA THR A 20 16.37 -9.78 1.76
C THR A 20 16.65 -11.06 0.99
N SER A 21 16.20 -12.19 1.51
CA SER A 21 16.33 -13.48 0.86
C SER A 21 15.51 -13.59 -0.42
N ASP A 22 15.89 -14.57 -1.23
CA ASP A 22 14.96 -15.22 -2.16
C ASP A 22 13.78 -15.86 -1.42
N GLU A 23 12.79 -16.31 -2.18
CA GLU A 23 11.60 -16.94 -1.62
C GLU A 23 11.95 -18.26 -0.92
N LEU A 24 11.41 -18.43 0.29
CA LEU A 24 11.72 -19.57 1.13
C LEU A 24 10.97 -20.84 0.72
N ALA A 25 9.84 -20.70 0.02
CA ALA A 25 8.97 -21.80 -0.41
C ALA A 25 8.63 -22.80 0.73
N VAL A 26 8.55 -22.29 1.97
CA VAL A 26 8.17 -23.04 3.18
C VAL A 26 6.65 -23.12 3.28
N SER A 27 6.12 -24.27 3.73
CA SER A 27 4.68 -24.46 3.84
C SER A 27 4.10 -23.86 5.12
N SER A 28 4.93 -23.67 6.16
CA SER A 28 4.49 -23.25 7.48
C SER A 28 5.33 -22.09 8.07
N ILE A 29 4.70 -20.92 8.19
CA ILE A 29 5.24 -19.78 8.97
C ILE A 29 5.43 -20.16 10.46
N PRO A 30 4.53 -20.93 11.12
CA PRO A 30 4.84 -21.52 12.41
C PRO A 30 6.15 -22.33 12.42
N ALA A 31 6.41 -23.19 11.43
CA ALA A 31 7.66 -23.95 11.33
C ALA A 31 8.90 -23.06 11.17
N LEU A 32 8.79 -21.92 10.45
CA LEU A 32 9.84 -20.90 10.38
C LEU A 32 10.14 -20.29 11.77
N TRP A 33 9.12 -20.00 12.57
CA TRP A 33 9.30 -19.61 13.98
C TRP A 33 9.90 -20.74 14.84
N ARG A 34 9.58 -22.02 14.60
CA ARG A 34 10.26 -23.16 15.27
C ARG A 34 11.77 -23.10 15.02
N ALA A 35 12.19 -22.90 13.78
CA ALA A 35 13.59 -22.84 13.39
C ALA A 35 14.31 -21.60 13.97
N LEU A 36 13.66 -20.43 14.01
CA LEU A 36 14.21 -19.23 14.65
C LEU A 36 14.30 -19.35 16.19
N GLY A 37 13.34 -20.03 16.84
CA GLY A 37 13.41 -20.37 18.27
C GLY A 37 14.54 -21.35 18.60
N LEU A 38 14.77 -22.34 17.73
CA LEU A 38 15.93 -23.22 17.82
C LEU A 38 17.24 -22.45 17.61
N LEU A 39 17.34 -21.55 16.63
CA LEU A 39 18.51 -20.67 16.45
C LEU A 39 18.84 -19.86 17.71
N ALA A 40 17.82 -19.37 18.42
CA ALA A 40 18.02 -18.61 19.65
C ALA A 40 18.69 -19.46 20.75
N ARG A 41 18.30 -20.73 20.88
CA ARG A 41 18.77 -21.62 21.96
C ARG A 41 19.95 -22.56 21.59
N ASP A 42 20.07 -22.94 20.31
CA ASP A 42 21.11 -23.81 19.76
C ASP A 42 21.60 -23.28 18.38
N PRO A 43 22.35 -22.17 18.35
CA PRO A 43 22.84 -21.56 17.11
C PRO A 43 23.84 -22.42 16.34
N GLY A 44 24.46 -23.42 16.98
CA GLY A 44 25.47 -24.30 16.37
C GLY A 44 24.93 -25.16 15.22
N ARG A 45 23.60 -25.28 15.08
CA ARG A 45 22.95 -25.93 13.93
C ARG A 45 22.82 -25.05 12.68
N PHE A 46 22.96 -23.73 12.83
CA PHE A 46 22.61 -22.75 11.80
C PHE A 46 23.76 -21.82 11.41
N MET A 47 24.73 -21.67 12.31
CA MET A 47 25.89 -20.80 12.13
C MET A 47 27.11 -21.38 12.86
N ASP A 48 28.29 -20.93 12.47
CA ASP A 48 29.56 -21.34 13.07
C ASP A 48 29.72 -20.79 14.52
N ALA A 49 29.09 -21.49 15.47
CA ALA A 49 29.04 -21.14 16.88
C ALA A 49 29.34 -22.35 17.78
N SER A 50 30.21 -22.15 18.75
CA SER A 50 30.61 -23.13 19.77
C SER A 50 30.54 -22.53 21.17
N LYS A 51 30.69 -23.37 22.22
CA LYS A 51 30.67 -22.95 23.64
C LYS A 51 29.43 -22.11 24.01
N VAL A 52 28.27 -22.52 23.49
CA VAL A 52 26.99 -21.85 23.73
C VAL A 52 26.57 -22.05 25.18
N VAL A 53 26.12 -20.98 25.83
CA VAL A 53 25.45 -20.96 27.14
C VAL A 53 24.20 -20.13 26.99
N VAL A 54 23.06 -20.64 27.47
CA VAL A 54 21.75 -20.01 27.37
C VAL A 54 21.10 -19.97 28.75
N ALA A 55 20.39 -18.89 29.04
CA ALA A 55 19.49 -18.79 30.18
C ALA A 55 18.27 -17.96 29.80
N ASP A 56 17.07 -18.51 29.99
CA ASP A 56 15.83 -17.77 29.79
C ASP A 56 15.67 -16.70 30.88
N ARG A 57 15.10 -15.55 30.50
CA ARG A 57 14.92 -14.35 31.35
C ARG A 57 13.56 -13.71 31.05
N VAL A 58 13.07 -12.90 32.00
CA VAL A 58 11.78 -12.22 31.83
C VAL A 58 11.85 -11.28 30.60
N GLY A 59 11.10 -11.62 29.56
CA GLY A 59 11.01 -10.93 28.27
C GLY A 59 12.09 -11.25 27.23
N TYR A 60 13.08 -12.13 27.50
CA TYR A 60 14.16 -12.42 26.55
C TYR A 60 14.96 -13.70 26.86
N ILE A 61 15.67 -14.22 25.86
CA ILE A 61 16.69 -15.26 26.04
C ILE A 61 18.05 -14.58 26.20
N ALA A 62 18.77 -14.86 27.29
CA ALA A 62 20.17 -14.45 27.44
C ALA A 62 21.10 -15.54 26.90
N ARG A 63 21.94 -15.19 25.92
CA ARG A 63 22.86 -16.11 25.23
C ARG A 63 24.30 -15.63 25.32
N ALA A 64 25.25 -16.55 25.49
CA ALA A 64 26.65 -16.33 25.19
C ALA A 64 27.17 -17.46 24.29
N LEU A 65 27.99 -17.12 23.29
CA LEU A 65 28.60 -18.09 22.36
C LEU A 65 30.00 -17.64 21.93
N THR A 66 30.77 -18.54 21.33
CA THR A 66 32.02 -18.25 20.62
C THR A 66 31.81 -18.50 19.13
N VAL A 67 32.01 -17.48 18.29
CA VAL A 67 32.00 -17.63 16.82
C VAL A 67 33.33 -18.25 16.40
N THR A 68 33.35 -19.50 15.96
CA THR A 68 34.57 -20.33 15.93
C THR A 68 35.63 -19.77 14.99
N SER A 69 35.23 -19.41 13.77
CA SER A 69 36.02 -18.75 12.70
C SER A 69 36.68 -17.43 13.09
N THR A 70 36.29 -16.83 14.22
CA THR A 70 36.94 -15.60 14.76
C THR A 70 37.48 -15.77 16.17
N GLY A 71 37.21 -16.91 16.83
CA GLY A 71 37.44 -17.12 18.26
C GLY A 71 36.67 -16.17 19.19
N ARG A 72 35.86 -15.24 18.67
CA ARG A 72 35.28 -14.14 19.44
C ARG A 72 34.10 -14.64 20.26
N ARG A 73 34.17 -14.43 21.58
CA ARG A 73 33.01 -14.58 22.47
C ARG A 73 32.06 -13.38 22.28
N VAL A 74 30.77 -13.68 22.15
CA VAL A 74 29.68 -12.72 22.00
C VAL A 74 28.61 -13.07 23.03
N THR A 75 28.06 -12.06 23.70
CA THR A 75 26.89 -12.19 24.60
C THR A 75 25.76 -11.36 24.02
N GLU A 76 24.54 -11.90 24.01
CA GLU A 76 23.38 -11.30 23.33
C GLU A 76 22.10 -11.53 24.14
N HIS A 77 21.19 -10.56 24.14
CA HIS A 77 19.80 -10.73 24.57
C HIS A 77 18.92 -10.86 23.32
N ILE A 78 18.02 -11.84 23.30
CA ILE A 78 17.22 -12.20 22.13
C ILE A 78 15.72 -12.10 22.47
N TYR A 79 14.99 -11.36 21.64
CA TYR A 79 13.56 -11.07 21.83
C TYR A 79 12.78 -11.60 20.63
N SER A 80 11.71 -12.37 20.87
CA SER A 80 10.73 -12.69 19.84
C SER A 80 9.64 -11.61 19.83
N ASN A 81 9.44 -10.96 18.69
CA ASN A 81 8.33 -10.03 18.47
C ASN A 81 7.51 -10.49 17.26
N GLU A 82 6.73 -11.55 17.48
CA GLU A 82 5.91 -12.17 16.45
C GLU A 82 4.91 -11.18 15.82
N ARG A 83 4.45 -10.15 16.56
CA ARG A 83 3.54 -9.10 16.04
C ARG A 83 4.20 -8.15 15.02
N SER A 84 5.51 -7.88 15.11
CA SER A 84 6.24 -7.17 14.04
C SER A 84 6.89 -8.11 13.03
N HIS A 85 6.70 -9.42 13.22
CA HIS A 85 7.34 -10.50 12.48
C HIS A 85 8.87 -10.51 12.63
N GLU A 86 9.40 -10.09 13.80
CA GLU A 86 10.84 -9.89 14.05
C GLU A 86 11.42 -10.78 15.15
N MET A 87 12.58 -11.39 14.87
CA MET A 87 13.50 -11.90 15.88
C MET A 87 14.64 -10.88 16.06
N VAL A 88 14.79 -10.35 17.28
CA VAL A 88 15.68 -9.21 17.57
C VAL A 88 16.83 -9.64 18.50
N PHE A 89 18.07 -9.37 18.09
CA PHE A 89 19.29 -9.72 18.82
C PHE A 89 20.04 -8.45 19.23
N ARG A 90 20.14 -8.18 20.52
CA ARG A 90 20.93 -7.07 21.09
C ARG A 90 22.24 -7.60 21.66
N VAL A 91 23.38 -7.10 21.18
CA VAL A 91 24.69 -7.49 21.75
C VAL A 91 24.85 -6.84 23.12
N VAL A 92 25.24 -7.62 24.12
CA VAL A 92 25.58 -7.17 25.48
C VAL A 92 27.07 -6.85 25.54
N ASP A 93 27.43 -5.67 26.02
CA ASP A 93 28.82 -5.28 26.20
C ASP A 93 29.50 -6.10 27.32
N GLY A 94 30.72 -6.56 27.02
CA GLY A 94 31.48 -7.46 27.88
C GLY A 94 31.94 -6.83 29.20
N VAL A 95 32.07 -5.50 29.26
CA VAL A 95 32.55 -4.77 30.45
C VAL A 95 31.38 -4.28 31.29
N SER A 96 30.51 -3.45 30.70
CA SER A 96 29.39 -2.78 31.39
C SER A 96 28.19 -3.69 31.68
N LYS A 97 28.13 -4.88 31.06
CA LYS A 97 27.02 -5.86 31.16
C LYS A 97 25.65 -5.30 30.71
N ARG A 98 25.64 -4.22 29.93
CA ARG A 98 24.43 -3.61 29.36
C ARG A 98 24.28 -3.98 27.89
N GLU A 99 23.05 -4.00 27.41
CA GLU A 99 22.76 -4.03 25.97
C GLU A 99 23.41 -2.83 25.28
N THR A 100 24.03 -3.07 24.14
CA THR A 100 24.46 -2.02 23.22
C THR A 100 23.26 -1.48 22.45
N ASN A 101 23.32 -0.21 22.03
CA ASN A 101 22.23 0.42 21.28
C ASN A 101 22.04 -0.13 19.84
N HIS A 102 22.64 -1.26 19.48
CA HIS A 102 22.51 -1.87 18.15
C HIS A 102 21.75 -3.18 18.21
N GLU A 103 20.61 -3.22 17.53
CA GLU A 103 19.79 -4.40 17.32
C GLU A 103 20.12 -4.99 15.94
N ARG A 104 20.39 -6.29 15.88
CA ARG A 104 20.30 -7.05 14.62
C ARG A 104 18.91 -7.66 14.56
N VAL A 105 18.28 -7.60 13.39
CA VAL A 105 16.90 -8.01 13.18
C VAL A 105 16.87 -9.02 12.05
N ILE A 106 16.17 -10.13 12.29
CA ILE A 106 15.69 -11.04 11.27
C ILE A 106 14.18 -10.83 11.21
N ALA A 107 13.68 -10.25 10.11
CA ALA A 107 12.27 -9.97 9.93
C ALA A 107 11.66 -10.88 8.84
N ILE A 108 10.60 -11.60 9.17
CA ILE A 108 9.82 -12.35 8.18
C ILE A 108 8.97 -11.34 7.40
N LYS A 109 8.95 -11.48 6.08
CA LYS A 109 7.97 -10.87 5.18
C LYS A 109 7.00 -11.95 4.75
N GLU A 110 5.73 -11.61 4.68
CA GLU A 110 4.67 -12.48 4.19
C GLU A 110 4.28 -12.05 2.77
N SER A 111 3.76 -12.98 1.97
CA SER A 111 3.28 -12.74 0.59
C SER A 111 4.29 -12.07 -0.37
N PRO A 112 5.34 -12.79 -0.83
CA PRO A 112 5.70 -14.17 -0.48
C PRO A 112 6.65 -14.27 0.71
N VAL A 113 6.80 -15.49 1.27
CA VAL A 113 7.60 -15.72 2.49
C VAL A 113 9.09 -15.51 2.23
N ARG A 114 9.66 -14.46 2.84
CA ARG A 114 11.08 -14.05 2.75
C ARG A 114 11.62 -13.62 4.10
N LEU A 115 12.94 -13.60 4.27
CA LEU A 115 13.62 -13.08 5.45
C LEU A 115 14.44 -11.84 5.09
N GLU A 116 14.20 -10.74 5.79
CA GLU A 116 15.01 -9.53 5.72
C GLU A 116 15.93 -9.43 6.94
N PHE A 117 17.22 -9.26 6.67
CA PHE A 117 18.31 -9.16 7.64
C PHE A 117 18.82 -7.74 7.66
N TYR A 118 18.76 -7.07 8.80
CA TYR A 118 19.27 -5.70 8.94
C TYR A 118 19.71 -5.37 10.36
N GLN A 119 20.47 -4.27 10.53
CA GLN A 119 20.84 -3.76 11.84
C GLN A 119 20.21 -2.38 12.04
N ARG A 120 19.57 -2.13 13.18
CA ARG A 120 19.01 -0.82 13.55
C ARG A 120 19.56 -0.33 14.89
N HIS A 121 19.35 0.94 15.19
CA HIS A 121 19.66 1.53 16.49
C HIS A 121 18.42 1.48 17.41
N ALA A 122 18.60 0.94 18.63
CA ALA A 122 17.49 0.50 19.50
C ALA A 122 16.58 1.62 20.00
N ALA A 123 17.10 2.85 20.13
CA ALA A 123 16.35 3.97 20.70
C ALA A 123 15.47 4.74 19.70
N ASP A 124 15.70 4.56 18.39
CA ASP A 124 15.05 5.35 17.34
C ASP A 124 14.68 4.55 16.07
N GLY A 125 15.08 3.28 15.96
CA GLY A 125 14.71 2.39 14.87
C GLY A 125 15.47 2.61 13.57
N CYS A 126 16.37 3.61 13.51
CA CYS A 126 17.11 3.96 12.30
C CYS A 126 18.02 2.80 11.84
N ARG A 127 17.95 2.44 10.55
CA ARG A 127 18.83 1.43 9.93
C ARG A 127 20.29 1.91 9.95
N THR A 128 21.19 0.98 10.25
CA THR A 128 22.63 1.18 10.40
C THR A 128 23.38 0.16 9.56
N TYR A 129 24.56 0.53 9.04
CA TYR A 129 25.31 -0.33 8.12
C TYR A 129 25.91 -1.54 8.84
N TRP A 130 25.43 -2.74 8.51
CA TRP A 130 25.89 -4.01 9.06
C TRP A 130 26.98 -4.63 8.17
N GLN A 131 28.17 -4.85 8.74
CA GLN A 131 29.33 -5.44 8.04
C GLN A 131 29.33 -6.98 8.04
N ALA A 132 28.19 -7.64 8.25
CA ALA A 132 28.09 -9.09 8.05
C ALA A 132 28.21 -9.44 6.56
N PRO A 133 28.98 -10.47 6.16
CA PRO A 133 29.01 -10.95 4.78
C PRO A 133 27.65 -11.51 4.35
N VAL A 134 27.20 -11.18 3.14
CA VAL A 134 25.94 -11.71 2.57
C VAL A 134 25.98 -13.23 2.42
N GLU A 135 27.11 -13.81 2.01
CA GLU A 135 27.22 -15.27 1.85
C GLU A 135 26.97 -16.01 3.17
N ALA A 136 27.49 -15.51 4.30
CA ALA A 136 27.23 -16.10 5.62
C ALA A 136 25.75 -15.97 6.06
N VAL A 137 24.99 -15.04 5.48
CA VAL A 137 23.54 -14.92 5.67
C VAL A 137 22.77 -15.86 4.73
N LYS A 138 23.24 -16.10 3.50
CA LYS A 138 22.71 -17.13 2.60
C LYS A 138 22.90 -18.54 3.18
N ASP A 139 24.11 -18.86 3.65
CA ASP A 139 24.42 -20.14 4.30
C ASP A 139 23.48 -20.38 5.50
N PHE A 140 23.26 -19.33 6.31
CA PHE A 140 22.30 -19.35 7.42
C PHE A 140 20.85 -19.57 6.93
N VAL A 141 20.41 -18.88 5.86
CA VAL A 141 19.07 -19.04 5.29
C VAL A 141 18.82 -20.46 4.80
N GLU A 142 19.80 -21.11 4.16
CA GLU A 142 19.64 -22.50 3.71
C GLU A 142 19.72 -23.51 4.86
N ALA A 143 20.54 -23.26 5.87
CA ALA A 143 20.52 -24.05 7.11
C ALA A 143 19.16 -23.93 7.84
N LEU A 144 18.56 -22.74 7.83
CA LEU A 144 17.21 -22.50 8.36
C LEU A 144 16.15 -23.22 7.50
N ARG A 145 16.18 -23.10 6.16
CA ARG A 145 15.27 -23.78 5.23
C ARG A 145 15.30 -25.30 5.44
N ALA A 146 16.50 -25.88 5.53
CA ALA A 146 16.70 -27.31 5.78
C ALA A 146 16.22 -27.76 7.18
N GLN A 147 16.21 -26.87 8.17
CA GLN A 147 15.66 -27.15 9.50
C GLN A 147 14.14 -26.95 9.56
N VAL A 148 13.57 -26.04 8.78
CA VAL A 148 12.11 -25.91 8.62
C VAL A 148 11.52 -27.16 7.97
N ALA A 149 12.08 -27.64 6.87
CA ALA A 149 11.62 -28.87 6.21
C ALA A 149 11.63 -30.10 7.16
N LYS A 150 12.63 -30.21 8.05
CA LYS A 150 12.70 -31.25 9.09
C LYS A 150 11.64 -31.12 10.19
N LEU A 151 11.09 -29.92 10.40
CA LEU A 151 10.06 -29.61 11.40
C LEU A 151 8.65 -29.59 10.80
N GLU A 152 8.54 -29.55 9.47
CA GLU A 152 7.33 -29.81 8.70
C GLU A 152 7.13 -31.33 8.50
N ALA A 153 8.21 -32.09 8.29
CA ALA A 153 8.20 -33.56 8.25
C ALA A 153 8.11 -34.26 9.63
N ASP A 154 7.85 -33.52 10.69
CA ASP A 154 7.69 -34.01 12.07
C ASP A 154 6.24 -34.47 12.31
N GLU A 155 5.88 -35.63 11.73
CA GLU A 155 4.52 -36.23 11.72
C GLU A 155 3.99 -36.67 13.11
N SER A 156 4.47 -36.08 14.20
CA SER A 156 4.06 -36.34 15.59
C SER A 156 2.56 -36.15 15.86
N GLY A 157 1.79 -35.58 14.93
CA GLY A 157 0.35 -35.31 15.08
C GLY A 157 0.03 -34.28 16.16
N ALA A 158 1.03 -33.61 16.74
CA ALA A 158 0.91 -32.64 17.81
C ALA A 158 0.99 -31.20 17.28
N VAL A 159 0.43 -30.25 18.04
CA VAL A 159 0.56 -28.80 17.80
C VAL A 159 2.03 -28.37 17.82
N GLY A 160 2.85 -29.05 18.64
CA GLY A 160 4.25 -28.74 18.82
C GLY A 160 4.41 -27.28 19.25
N LEU A 161 5.27 -26.55 18.54
CA LEU A 161 5.53 -25.14 18.81
C LEU A 161 4.46 -24.18 18.21
N GLY A 162 3.51 -24.69 17.41
CA GLY A 162 2.41 -23.89 16.88
C GLY A 162 1.76 -24.53 15.65
N PHE A 163 0.43 -24.46 15.60
CA PHE A 163 -0.43 -24.96 14.54
C PHE A 163 -1.29 -23.83 13.99
N LEU A 164 -1.32 -23.67 12.67
CA LEU A 164 -2.18 -22.71 11.96
C LEU A 164 -3.25 -23.50 11.22
N ALA A 165 -4.52 -23.24 11.53
CA ALA A 165 -5.65 -23.89 10.86
C ALA A 165 -5.84 -23.39 9.43
N GLU A 166 -6.60 -24.13 8.62
CA GLU A 166 -6.97 -23.73 7.25
C GLU A 166 -7.77 -22.40 7.22
N GLU A 167 -7.91 -21.82 6.02
CA GLU A 167 -8.67 -20.58 5.84
C GLU A 167 -10.14 -20.76 6.19
N ILE A 168 -10.59 -19.94 7.14
CA ILE A 168 -11.97 -19.89 7.61
C ILE A 168 -12.81 -19.12 6.60
N ARG A 169 -13.59 -19.85 5.80
CA ARG A 169 -14.50 -19.29 4.78
C ARG A 169 -15.96 -19.28 5.24
N GLY A 170 -16.73 -18.31 4.77
CA GLY A 170 -18.18 -18.22 5.02
C GLY A 170 -18.58 -17.83 6.45
N THR A 171 -17.78 -17.00 7.13
CA THR A 171 -18.12 -16.36 8.41
C THR A 171 -17.26 -15.11 8.61
N SER A 172 -17.73 -14.14 9.39
CA SER A 172 -17.03 -12.88 9.63
C SER A 172 -15.92 -13.02 10.69
N HIS A 173 -14.84 -12.22 10.55
CA HIS A 173 -13.81 -12.09 11.58
C HIS A 173 -14.40 -11.68 12.94
N ASP A 174 -15.45 -10.86 12.93
CA ASP A 174 -16.13 -10.43 14.15
C ASP A 174 -16.86 -11.59 14.83
N ALA A 175 -17.60 -12.42 14.08
CA ALA A 175 -18.26 -13.59 14.64
C ALA A 175 -17.28 -14.65 15.16
N VAL A 176 -16.14 -14.87 14.49
CA VAL A 176 -15.08 -15.76 15.01
C VAL A 176 -14.49 -15.20 16.30
N TRP A 177 -14.24 -13.88 16.38
CA TRP A 177 -13.76 -13.23 17.60
C TRP A 177 -14.79 -13.29 18.75
N ARG A 178 -16.07 -13.02 18.46
CA ARG A 178 -17.17 -13.18 19.44
C ARG A 178 -17.28 -14.62 19.92
N ALA A 179 -17.21 -15.61 19.03
CA ALA A 179 -17.21 -17.03 19.39
C ALA A 179 -16.02 -17.40 20.30
N MET A 180 -14.82 -16.89 20.01
CA MET A 180 -13.65 -17.04 20.88
C MET A 180 -13.90 -16.44 22.27
N VAL A 181 -14.33 -15.17 22.35
CA VAL A 181 -14.56 -14.48 23.64
C VAL A 181 -15.68 -15.17 24.44
N VAL A 182 -16.74 -15.66 23.80
CA VAL A 182 -17.84 -16.39 24.46
C VAL A 182 -17.36 -17.72 25.05
N SER A 183 -16.44 -18.45 24.40
CA SER A 183 -15.92 -19.72 24.95
C SER A 183 -15.20 -19.57 26.29
N THR A 184 -14.70 -18.37 26.61
CA THR A 184 -14.06 -18.08 27.91
C THR A 184 -15.04 -18.20 29.08
N ARG A 185 -16.35 -18.03 28.85
CA ARG A 185 -17.40 -18.11 29.89
C ARG A 185 -18.43 -19.21 29.65
N GLU A 186 -18.66 -19.60 28.39
CA GLU A 186 -19.61 -20.65 28.00
C GLU A 186 -18.92 -21.87 27.32
N PRO A 187 -17.92 -22.52 27.95
CA PRO A 187 -17.12 -23.57 27.30
C PRO A 187 -17.93 -24.75 26.77
N GLY A 188 -19.05 -25.10 27.42
CA GLY A 188 -19.92 -26.22 27.04
C GLY A 188 -20.61 -26.10 25.67
N ARG A 189 -20.54 -24.94 25.02
CA ARG A 189 -20.97 -24.75 23.61
C ARG A 189 -19.90 -25.14 22.61
N PHE A 190 -18.66 -25.32 23.07
CA PHE A 190 -17.48 -25.52 22.24
C PHE A 190 -16.87 -26.91 22.42
N PHE A 191 -16.83 -27.43 23.65
CA PHE A 191 -16.33 -28.76 23.97
C PHE A 191 -17.05 -29.36 25.20
N ASP A 192 -17.01 -30.68 25.34
CA ASP A 192 -17.66 -31.40 26.43
C ASP A 192 -17.02 -31.08 27.79
N CYS A 193 -17.76 -30.44 28.69
CA CYS A 193 -17.32 -30.12 30.05
C CYS A 193 -18.48 -30.08 31.05
N SER A 194 -18.18 -30.33 32.32
CA SER A 194 -19.11 -30.15 33.45
C SER A 194 -18.52 -29.24 34.53
N ASP A 195 -19.30 -29.01 35.60
CA ASP A 195 -18.88 -28.32 36.83
C ASP A 195 -18.34 -26.89 36.61
N VAL A 196 -18.75 -26.26 35.51
CA VAL A 196 -18.24 -24.96 35.05
C VAL A 196 -18.57 -23.86 36.06
N ARG A 197 -17.54 -23.15 36.50
CA ARG A 197 -17.61 -21.94 37.32
C ARG A 197 -16.74 -20.85 36.71
N VAL A 198 -17.26 -19.63 36.67
CA VAL A 198 -16.63 -18.49 36.02
C VAL A 198 -16.64 -17.32 37.00
N GLU A 199 -15.51 -16.63 37.11
CA GLU A 199 -15.37 -15.42 37.91
C GLU A 199 -14.59 -14.37 37.11
N ASP A 200 -15.15 -13.17 36.97
CA ASP A 200 -14.42 -12.05 36.39
C ASP A 200 -13.47 -11.43 37.42
N ARG A 201 -12.18 -11.41 37.09
CA ARG A 201 -11.07 -10.91 37.92
C ARG A 201 -10.35 -9.78 37.19
N ALA A 202 -9.38 -9.14 37.86
CA ALA A 202 -8.78 -7.90 37.37
C ALA A 202 -7.86 -8.17 36.17
N GLY A 203 -8.34 -7.89 34.96
CA GLY A 203 -7.66 -8.18 33.70
C GLY A 203 -7.59 -9.67 33.33
N PHE A 204 -8.44 -10.53 33.91
CA PHE A 204 -8.58 -11.94 33.51
C PHE A 204 -9.92 -12.55 33.92
N VAL A 205 -10.34 -13.62 33.25
CA VAL A 205 -11.43 -14.51 33.70
C VAL A 205 -10.80 -15.70 34.41
N ARG A 206 -11.25 -16.03 35.63
CA ARG A 206 -10.93 -17.30 36.30
C ARG A 206 -12.02 -18.32 35.98
N ARG A 207 -11.65 -19.47 35.43
CA ARG A 207 -12.58 -20.52 35.01
C ARG A 207 -12.19 -21.86 35.61
N SER A 208 -13.02 -22.42 36.47
CA SER A 208 -12.90 -23.81 36.92
C SER A 208 -13.89 -24.68 36.15
N LEU A 209 -13.48 -25.87 35.72
CA LEU A 209 -14.34 -26.83 35.03
C LEU A 209 -13.81 -28.26 35.15
N ARG A 210 -14.62 -29.23 34.74
CA ARG A 210 -14.23 -30.63 34.56
C ARG A 210 -14.26 -31.02 33.08
N VAL A 211 -13.21 -31.65 32.58
CA VAL A 211 -13.12 -32.27 31.24
C VAL A 211 -12.53 -33.67 31.39
N ASN A 212 -13.08 -34.66 30.68
CA ASN A 212 -12.63 -36.07 30.74
C ASN A 212 -12.51 -36.61 32.19
N GLY A 213 -13.42 -36.19 33.08
CA GLY A 213 -13.41 -36.54 34.51
C GLY A 213 -12.48 -35.70 35.39
N GLN A 214 -11.42 -35.09 34.85
CA GLN A 214 -10.46 -34.28 35.58
C GLN A 214 -10.95 -32.85 35.78
N ALA A 215 -10.85 -32.33 37.01
CA ALA A 215 -11.13 -30.94 37.32
C ALA A 215 -9.85 -30.10 37.21
N TYR A 216 -9.97 -28.87 36.69
CA TYR A 216 -8.87 -27.91 36.68
C TYR A 216 -9.38 -26.47 36.69
N THR A 217 -8.50 -25.53 37.07
CA THR A 217 -8.76 -24.09 37.05
C THR A 217 -7.81 -23.39 36.09
N GLU A 218 -8.34 -22.50 35.28
CA GLU A 218 -7.62 -21.69 34.31
C GLU A 218 -7.79 -20.20 34.60
N LEU A 219 -6.70 -19.47 34.39
CA LEU A 219 -6.69 -18.03 34.21
C LEU A 219 -6.71 -17.74 32.71
N ILE A 220 -7.65 -16.92 32.26
CA ILE A 220 -7.86 -16.60 30.84
C ILE A 220 -7.72 -15.10 30.63
N ARG A 221 -6.83 -14.66 29.73
CA ARG A 221 -6.67 -13.26 29.33
C ARG A 221 -7.09 -13.05 27.88
N THR A 222 -7.67 -11.89 27.61
CA THR A 222 -8.04 -11.43 26.26
C THR A 222 -7.14 -10.26 25.87
N ASP A 223 -6.18 -10.46 24.96
CA ASP A 223 -5.44 -9.38 24.31
C ASP A 223 -6.13 -9.02 22.98
N GLU A 224 -7.06 -8.08 23.10
CA GLU A 224 -7.87 -7.54 22.00
C GLU A 224 -7.03 -6.78 20.95
N ARG A 225 -5.79 -6.39 21.26
CA ARG A 225 -4.89 -5.70 20.30
C ARG A 225 -4.09 -6.70 19.46
N ARG A 226 -3.96 -7.95 19.91
CA ARG A 226 -3.38 -9.08 19.16
C ARG A 226 -4.42 -10.02 18.55
N ASN A 227 -5.70 -9.87 18.93
CA ASN A 227 -6.74 -10.90 18.81
C ASN A 227 -6.29 -12.24 19.44
N GLU A 228 -5.62 -12.21 20.60
CA GLU A 228 -5.14 -13.39 21.32
C GLU A 228 -6.02 -13.67 22.55
N LEU A 229 -6.40 -14.94 22.76
CA LEU A 229 -6.80 -15.46 24.06
C LEU A 229 -5.65 -16.28 24.65
N THR A 230 -5.21 -15.99 25.88
CA THR A 230 -4.20 -16.78 26.58
C THR A 230 -4.82 -17.55 27.74
N PHE A 231 -4.54 -18.85 27.83
CA PHE A 231 -5.07 -19.80 28.80
C PHE A 231 -3.92 -20.37 29.63
N ARG A 232 -3.90 -20.03 30.91
CA ARG A 232 -2.88 -20.45 31.87
C ARG A 232 -3.50 -21.33 32.93
N LYS A 233 -2.92 -22.50 33.19
CA LYS A 233 -3.45 -23.46 34.17
C LYS A 233 -2.91 -23.10 35.56
N LEU A 234 -3.79 -22.98 36.54
CA LEU A 234 -3.41 -22.72 37.93
C LEU A 234 -3.14 -24.04 38.66
N GLY A 235 -2.22 -24.01 39.62
CA GLY A 235 -1.96 -25.11 40.55
C GLY A 235 -3.07 -25.28 41.60
N GLU A 236 -2.94 -26.28 42.46
CA GLU A 236 -3.90 -26.55 43.54
C GLU A 236 -4.00 -25.39 44.55
N ASP A 237 -2.87 -24.73 44.83
CA ASP A 237 -2.78 -23.52 45.66
C ASP A 237 -3.33 -22.25 44.98
N GLY A 238 -3.75 -22.33 43.72
CA GLY A 238 -4.18 -21.19 42.91
C GLY A 238 -3.05 -20.35 42.31
N GLU A 239 -1.79 -20.65 42.62
CA GLU A 239 -0.61 -20.03 41.99
C GLU A 239 -0.34 -20.56 40.56
N ASP A 240 0.64 -19.94 39.89
CA ASP A 240 0.88 -20.09 38.46
C ASP A 240 1.78 -21.30 38.13
N GLY A 241 1.16 -22.49 38.05
CA GLY A 241 1.85 -23.77 38.25
C GLY A 241 2.73 -24.33 37.13
N GLU A 242 2.66 -23.79 35.90
CA GLU A 242 3.36 -24.39 34.74
C GLU A 242 4.37 -23.46 34.03
N GLY A 243 4.42 -22.16 34.35
CA GLY A 243 5.36 -21.20 33.74
C GLY A 243 5.18 -20.97 32.23
N VAL A 244 4.02 -21.37 31.70
CA VAL A 244 3.69 -21.39 30.27
C VAL A 244 2.21 -21.05 30.07
N GLU A 245 1.87 -20.41 28.96
CA GLU A 245 0.49 -20.15 28.57
C GLU A 245 0.19 -20.70 27.17
N ARG A 246 -0.99 -21.31 27.02
CA ARG A 246 -1.56 -21.68 25.72
C ARG A 246 -2.18 -20.43 25.11
N VAL A 247 -2.10 -20.28 23.80
CA VAL A 247 -2.58 -19.11 23.07
C VAL A 247 -3.44 -19.58 21.89
N VAL A 248 -4.60 -18.94 21.72
CA VAL A 248 -5.44 -19.04 20.52
C VAL A 248 -5.53 -17.64 19.92
N ALA A 249 -5.04 -17.47 18.70
CA ALA A 249 -4.93 -16.18 18.03
C ALA A 249 -5.74 -16.15 16.73
N LEU A 250 -6.47 -15.06 16.49
CA LEU A 250 -7.20 -14.84 15.24
C LEU A 250 -6.35 -14.00 14.27
N ARG A 251 -6.00 -14.60 13.13
CA ARG A 251 -5.28 -13.98 12.02
C ARG A 251 -6.29 -13.53 10.95
N SER A 252 -6.03 -12.39 10.30
CA SER A 252 -7.05 -11.68 9.51
C SER A 252 -6.85 -11.71 7.98
N HIS A 253 -5.65 -12.08 7.50
CA HIS A 253 -5.29 -12.09 6.08
C HIS A 253 -4.35 -13.27 5.74
N PRO A 254 -4.87 -14.45 5.35
CA PRO A 254 -6.28 -14.83 5.31
C PRO A 254 -6.88 -15.03 6.72
N LEU A 255 -8.20 -15.25 6.80
CA LEU A 255 -8.89 -15.45 8.08
C LEU A 255 -8.56 -16.85 8.63
N GLN A 256 -7.78 -16.95 9.70
CA GLN A 256 -7.29 -18.23 10.25
C GLN A 256 -7.20 -18.20 11.78
N LEU A 257 -7.31 -19.36 12.41
CA LEU A 257 -6.99 -19.55 13.83
C LEU A 257 -5.62 -20.19 14.00
N GLU A 258 -4.79 -19.58 14.85
CA GLU A 258 -3.48 -20.12 15.24
C GLU A 258 -3.49 -20.57 16.71
N PHE A 259 -2.96 -21.75 16.98
CA PHE A 259 -2.88 -22.37 18.29
C PHE A 259 -1.41 -22.63 18.64
N PHE A 260 -0.92 -22.11 19.76
CA PHE A 260 0.45 -22.36 20.22
C PHE A 260 0.56 -22.30 21.75
N GLN A 261 1.73 -22.63 22.28
CA GLN A 261 2.06 -22.47 23.71
C GLN A 261 3.35 -21.66 23.81
N ARG A 262 3.46 -20.75 24.77
CA ARG A 262 4.67 -19.95 25.00
C ARG A 262 5.08 -19.89 26.47
N SER A 263 6.37 -19.72 26.71
CA SER A 263 6.96 -19.40 28.01
C SER A 263 6.36 -18.09 28.54
N THR A 264 5.85 -18.07 29.78
CA THR A 264 5.40 -16.82 30.40
C THR A 264 6.56 -15.96 30.89
N THR A 265 7.78 -16.53 30.91
CA THR A 265 9.02 -15.85 31.26
C THR A 265 9.52 -15.06 30.06
N ASP A 266 9.98 -15.72 29.00
CA ASP A 266 10.66 -15.10 27.85
C ASP A 266 9.74 -14.80 26.66
N GLY A 267 8.51 -15.33 26.64
CA GLY A 267 7.54 -15.12 25.56
C GLY A 267 7.71 -15.98 24.31
N PHE A 268 8.79 -16.78 24.19
CA PHE A 268 8.99 -17.66 23.04
C PHE A 268 8.07 -18.88 23.11
N ARG A 269 7.69 -19.38 21.93
CA ARG A 269 6.97 -20.65 21.78
C ARG A 269 7.72 -21.81 22.45
N VAL A 270 6.96 -22.71 23.08
CA VAL A 270 7.42 -23.96 23.71
C VAL A 270 6.65 -25.15 23.12
N HIS A 271 7.22 -26.35 23.19
CA HIS A 271 6.63 -27.52 22.52
C HIS A 271 5.38 -28.06 23.26
N TRP A 272 4.21 -27.81 22.69
CA TRP A 272 2.93 -28.32 23.15
C TRP A 272 2.64 -29.72 22.59
N SER A 273 2.52 -30.73 23.47
CA SER A 273 2.20 -32.11 23.11
C SER A 273 0.71 -32.38 22.83
N MET A 274 -0.13 -31.34 22.74
CA MET A 274 -1.55 -31.45 22.40
C MET A 274 -1.72 -31.98 20.96
N PRO A 275 -2.57 -33.00 20.71
CA PRO A 275 -2.88 -33.44 19.35
C PRO A 275 -3.50 -32.33 18.49
N GLN A 276 -3.11 -32.24 17.21
CA GLN A 276 -3.71 -31.30 16.25
C GLN A 276 -5.22 -31.52 16.11
N SER A 277 -5.67 -32.77 16.18
CA SER A 277 -7.09 -33.15 16.18
C SER A 277 -7.90 -32.57 17.34
N ALA A 278 -7.27 -32.17 18.46
CA ALA A 278 -7.95 -31.50 19.56
C ALA A 278 -8.13 -29.99 19.29
N VAL A 279 -7.14 -29.32 18.70
CA VAL A 279 -7.28 -27.91 18.31
C VAL A 279 -8.11 -27.71 17.04
N LEU A 280 -8.12 -28.68 16.12
CA LEU A 280 -9.05 -28.70 14.99
C LEU A 280 -10.51 -28.77 15.45
N LYS A 281 -10.85 -29.67 16.39
CA LYS A 281 -12.19 -29.69 17.01
C LYS A 281 -12.58 -28.36 17.67
N ALA A 282 -11.61 -27.67 18.28
CA ALA A 282 -11.85 -26.32 18.82
C ALA A 282 -12.07 -25.29 17.70
N CYS A 283 -11.29 -25.35 16.61
CA CYS A 283 -11.49 -24.53 15.42
C CYS A 283 -12.88 -24.73 14.81
N ASP A 284 -13.31 -25.99 14.58
CA ASP A 284 -14.64 -26.34 14.10
C ASP A 284 -15.75 -25.80 15.02
N ALA A 285 -15.53 -25.85 16.34
CA ALA A 285 -16.46 -25.29 17.31
C ALA A 285 -16.54 -23.77 17.27
N TYR A 286 -15.41 -23.06 17.13
CA TYR A 286 -15.41 -21.61 16.93
C TYR A 286 -16.11 -21.22 15.63
N VAL A 287 -15.81 -21.90 14.51
CA VAL A 287 -16.43 -21.63 13.20
C VAL A 287 -17.92 -21.96 13.18
N ARG A 288 -18.34 -23.04 13.85
CA ARG A 288 -19.77 -23.39 14.04
C ARG A 288 -20.52 -22.27 14.77
N GLU A 289 -20.02 -21.83 15.92
CA GLU A 289 -20.67 -20.77 16.69
C GLU A 289 -20.59 -19.42 16.00
N ALA A 290 -19.51 -19.12 15.27
CA ALA A 290 -19.38 -17.92 14.46
C ALA A 290 -20.44 -17.87 13.34
N ARG A 291 -20.59 -18.95 12.55
CA ARG A 291 -21.66 -19.06 11.53
C ARG A 291 -23.06 -18.90 12.14
N ARG A 292 -23.28 -19.43 13.34
CA ARG A 292 -24.54 -19.25 14.10
C ARG A 292 -24.74 -17.81 14.62
N MET A 293 -23.66 -17.05 14.83
CA MET A 293 -23.65 -15.63 15.25
C MET A 293 -23.69 -14.63 14.08
N ASP A 294 -23.32 -15.04 12.86
CA ASP A 294 -23.55 -14.28 11.62
C ASP A 294 -25.00 -14.46 11.13
N GLY A 295 -25.52 -15.70 11.17
CA GLY A 295 -26.87 -16.03 10.66
C GLY A 295 -28.05 -15.59 11.54
N ILE A 296 -27.80 -15.20 12.80
CA ILE A 296 -28.83 -14.74 13.74
C ILE A 296 -28.28 -13.56 14.54
N HIS A 297 -28.78 -12.35 14.27
CA HIS A 297 -28.49 -11.18 15.10
C HIS A 297 -29.01 -11.42 16.53
N PRO A 298 -28.18 -11.27 17.58
CA PRO A 298 -28.62 -11.42 18.96
C PRO A 298 -29.54 -10.26 19.37
N SER A 299 -30.38 -10.45 20.38
CA SER A 299 -31.24 -9.38 20.93
C SER A 299 -30.43 -8.32 21.69
N THR A 300 -29.36 -8.74 22.39
CA THR A 300 -28.47 -7.92 23.20
C THR A 300 -27.04 -7.89 22.65
N ILE A 301 -26.23 -6.94 23.10
CA ILE A 301 -24.81 -6.81 22.71
C ILE A 301 -23.93 -7.86 23.40
N GLY A 302 -24.25 -8.22 24.64
CA GLY A 302 -23.46 -9.14 25.46
C GLY A 302 -22.02 -8.66 25.62
N TYR A 303 -21.04 -9.55 25.46
CA TYR A 303 -19.61 -9.21 25.59
C TYR A 303 -19.03 -8.36 24.43
N GLY A 304 -19.84 -7.88 23.49
CA GLY A 304 -19.45 -6.88 22.49
C GLY A 304 -19.98 -7.13 21.09
N ILE A 305 -19.98 -6.07 20.27
CA ILE A 305 -20.44 -6.05 18.89
C ILE A 305 -19.41 -5.32 18.00
N GLY A 306 -19.03 -5.92 16.88
CA GLY A 306 -18.27 -5.24 15.81
C GLY A 306 -19.16 -4.70 14.70
N SER A 307 -18.63 -3.77 13.90
CA SER A 307 -19.16 -3.46 12.58
C SER A 307 -18.56 -4.37 11.51
N ASP A 308 -19.23 -4.44 10.36
CA ASP A 308 -18.59 -4.91 9.12
C ASP A 308 -17.29 -4.14 8.80
N PRO A 309 -16.39 -4.72 7.98
CA PRO A 309 -15.19 -4.03 7.49
C PRO A 309 -15.52 -2.77 6.68
N ILE A 310 -15.13 -1.60 7.21
CA ILE A 310 -15.39 -0.26 6.67
C ILE A 310 -14.34 0.04 5.60
N ARG A 311 -14.68 -0.15 4.33
CA ARG A 311 -13.76 0.03 3.18
C ARG A 311 -13.75 1.45 2.59
N GLU A 312 -14.76 2.27 2.89
CA GLU A 312 -15.00 3.59 2.25
C GLU A 312 -14.58 4.80 3.10
N CYS A 313 -13.93 4.59 4.24
CA CYS A 313 -13.51 5.66 5.16
C CYS A 313 -12.04 5.49 5.53
N SER A 314 -11.36 6.58 5.89
CA SER A 314 -10.12 6.50 6.65
C SER A 314 -10.39 6.34 8.14
N GLN A 315 -9.42 5.78 8.88
CA GLN A 315 -9.41 5.77 10.35
C GLN A 315 -9.57 7.18 10.92
N ASP A 316 -8.91 8.18 10.30
CA ASP A 316 -8.98 9.57 10.72
C ASP A 316 -10.42 10.11 10.53
N ALA A 317 -11.09 9.84 9.40
CA ALA A 317 -12.48 10.25 9.16
C ALA A 317 -13.48 9.59 10.13
N LEU A 318 -13.25 8.33 10.54
CA LEU A 318 -14.02 7.67 11.60
C LEU A 318 -13.78 8.33 12.96
N MET A 319 -12.53 8.58 13.33
CA MET A 319 -12.18 9.26 14.59
C MET A 319 -12.77 10.69 14.63
N MET A 320 -12.80 11.40 13.49
CA MET A 320 -13.46 12.70 13.35
C MET A 320 -14.99 12.60 13.48
N ALA A 321 -15.63 11.58 12.90
CA ALA A 321 -17.04 11.31 13.10
C ALA A 321 -17.39 10.96 14.55
N ILE A 322 -16.53 10.22 15.25
CA ILE A 322 -16.70 9.90 16.67
C ILE A 322 -16.60 11.20 17.50
N LYS A 323 -15.54 12.00 17.34
CA LYS A 323 -15.40 13.31 18.01
C LYS A 323 -16.61 14.23 17.78
N ASP A 324 -17.05 14.33 16.53
CA ASP A 324 -18.23 15.12 16.16
C ASP A 324 -19.52 14.59 16.81
N SER A 325 -19.66 13.27 16.94
CA SER A 325 -20.79 12.65 17.62
C SER A 325 -20.74 12.78 19.16
N ILE A 326 -19.55 13.00 19.75
CA ILE A 326 -19.42 13.31 21.17
C ILE A 326 -20.00 14.69 21.44
N GLN A 327 -19.65 15.65 20.59
CA GLN A 327 -20.01 17.07 20.63
C GLN A 327 -21.40 17.39 20.05
N ARG A 328 -21.97 16.49 19.23
CA ARG A 328 -23.31 16.61 18.63
C ARG A 328 -24.06 15.27 18.72
N PRO A 329 -24.37 14.76 19.93
CA PRO A 329 -24.88 13.41 20.16
C PRO A 329 -26.17 13.07 19.39
N TRP A 330 -27.03 14.07 19.13
CA TRP A 330 -28.25 13.91 18.34
C TRP A 330 -28.02 13.53 16.87
N LYS A 331 -26.77 13.56 16.36
CA LYS A 331 -26.43 13.01 15.04
C LYS A 331 -26.51 11.49 14.99
N ILE A 332 -26.11 10.80 16.07
CA ILE A 332 -26.04 9.33 16.11
C ILE A 332 -27.00 8.70 17.13
N LEU A 333 -27.29 9.38 18.24
CA LEU A 333 -28.17 8.91 19.32
C LEU A 333 -29.58 9.50 19.18
N ASN A 334 -30.59 8.77 19.67
CA ASN A 334 -31.97 9.25 19.71
C ASN A 334 -32.21 10.19 20.91
N VAL A 335 -31.55 11.35 20.89
CA VAL A 335 -31.60 12.37 21.96
C VAL A 335 -32.23 13.68 21.50
N GLU A 336 -32.68 14.47 22.47
CA GLU A 336 -33.25 15.80 22.26
C GLU A 336 -32.11 16.84 22.15
N ALA A 337 -31.90 17.43 20.97
CA ALA A 337 -30.77 18.33 20.72
C ALA A 337 -30.76 19.56 21.65
N SER A 338 -31.94 20.14 21.91
CA SER A 338 -32.16 21.26 22.83
C SER A 338 -31.85 20.94 24.31
N SER A 339 -31.82 19.66 24.69
CA SER A 339 -31.45 19.24 26.05
C SER A 339 -29.94 19.09 26.26
N CYS A 340 -29.15 19.05 25.18
CA CYS A 340 -27.76 18.63 25.22
C CYS A 340 -26.87 19.76 25.76
N LYS A 341 -26.24 19.52 26.91
CA LYS A 341 -25.20 20.38 27.50
C LYS A 341 -23.88 19.63 27.44
N ILE A 342 -22.81 20.30 27.00
CA ILE A 342 -21.48 19.69 26.83
C ILE A 342 -20.44 20.66 27.36
N VAL A 343 -19.47 20.13 28.12
CA VAL A 343 -18.38 20.87 28.75
C VAL A 343 -17.07 20.16 28.43
N GLN A 344 -16.16 20.87 27.76
CA GLN A 344 -14.81 20.39 27.52
C GLN A 344 -13.95 20.62 28.77
N HIS A 345 -13.24 19.59 29.22
CA HIS A 345 -12.25 19.66 30.30
C HIS A 345 -10.87 19.20 29.80
N GLU A 346 -9.84 19.34 30.64
CA GLU A 346 -8.53 18.75 30.35
C GLU A 346 -8.61 17.22 30.41
N GLY A 347 -8.36 16.56 29.26
CA GLY A 347 -8.33 15.10 29.14
C GLY A 347 -9.68 14.39 28.97
N PHE A 348 -10.83 15.07 29.14
CA PHE A 348 -12.16 14.46 28.97
C PHE A 348 -13.24 15.48 28.58
N VAL A 349 -14.38 14.99 28.12
CA VAL A 349 -15.60 15.75 27.84
C VAL A 349 -16.70 15.33 28.81
N GLU A 350 -17.42 16.25 29.42
CA GLU A 350 -18.66 15.95 30.13
C GLU A 350 -19.87 16.32 29.26
N ARG A 351 -20.87 15.44 29.21
CA ARG A 351 -22.13 15.71 28.49
C ARG A 351 -23.36 15.24 29.25
N VAL A 352 -24.40 16.07 29.22
CA VAL A 352 -25.74 15.80 29.74
C VAL A 352 -26.71 15.86 28.58
N MET A 353 -27.55 14.83 28.41
CA MET A 353 -28.49 14.72 27.29
C MET A 353 -29.77 13.98 27.69
N ARG A 354 -30.91 14.36 27.11
CA ARG A 354 -32.19 13.68 27.31
C ARG A 354 -32.47 12.65 26.23
N LEU A 355 -32.77 11.41 26.62
CA LEU A 355 -33.20 10.35 25.71
C LEU A 355 -34.64 10.61 25.24
N LYS A 356 -34.90 10.59 23.93
CA LYS A 356 -36.25 10.83 23.37
C LYS A 356 -37.25 9.72 23.67
N ALA A 357 -36.78 8.49 23.88
CA ALA A 357 -37.64 7.33 24.08
C ALA A 357 -38.17 7.21 25.52
N THR A 358 -37.40 7.64 26.51
CA THR A 358 -37.71 7.47 27.94
C THR A 358 -37.87 8.79 28.70
N GLY A 359 -37.47 9.92 28.13
CA GLY A 359 -37.41 11.22 28.82
C GLY A 359 -36.27 11.33 29.85
N GLU A 360 -35.51 10.25 30.05
CA GLU A 360 -34.38 10.12 30.97
C GLU A 360 -33.28 11.15 30.67
N ILE A 361 -32.75 11.77 31.71
CA ILE A 361 -31.55 12.63 31.62
C ILE A 361 -30.34 11.76 31.94
N LEU A 362 -29.41 11.69 31.00
CA LEU A 362 -28.22 10.85 31.09
C LEU A 362 -26.97 11.73 31.08
N HIS A 363 -26.09 11.51 32.08
CA HIS A 363 -24.84 12.24 32.29
C HIS A 363 -23.65 11.31 32.05
N GLU A 364 -22.70 11.74 31.23
CA GLU A 364 -21.50 10.97 30.85
C GLU A 364 -20.23 11.81 30.96
N ARG A 365 -19.16 11.20 31.48
CA ARG A 365 -17.78 11.56 31.13
C ARG A 365 -17.34 10.72 29.93
N VAL A 366 -16.73 11.37 28.95
CA VAL A 366 -16.21 10.76 27.72
C VAL A 366 -14.71 11.02 27.62
N THR A 367 -13.92 9.97 27.49
CA THR A 367 -12.45 10.03 27.35
C THR A 367 -12.07 9.55 25.95
N ILE A 368 -11.09 10.18 25.29
CA ILE A 368 -10.66 9.85 23.93
C ILE A 368 -9.15 9.51 23.94
N ASP A 369 -8.81 8.28 23.59
CA ASP A 369 -7.44 7.84 23.31
C ASP A 369 -7.26 7.70 21.78
N GLU A 370 -6.72 8.74 21.17
CA GLU A 370 -6.46 8.76 19.72
C GLU A 370 -5.29 7.85 19.28
N GLU A 371 -4.43 7.42 20.20
CA GLU A 371 -3.26 6.56 19.89
C GLU A 371 -3.66 5.07 19.85
N ASN A 372 -4.55 4.64 20.75
CA ASN A 372 -5.14 3.30 20.72
C ASN A 372 -6.46 3.23 19.91
N GLY A 373 -7.01 4.37 19.48
CA GLY A 373 -8.27 4.43 18.74
C GLY A 373 -9.51 4.13 19.60
N GLU A 374 -9.40 4.33 20.92
CA GLU A 374 -10.40 3.97 21.92
C GLU A 374 -11.12 5.21 22.46
N VAL A 375 -12.42 5.10 22.71
CA VAL A 375 -13.24 6.11 23.40
C VAL A 375 -14.07 5.44 24.47
N THR A 376 -13.98 5.93 25.72
CA THR A 376 -14.80 5.42 26.83
C THR A 376 -15.91 6.38 27.22
N PHE A 377 -17.08 5.85 27.56
CA PHE A 377 -18.30 6.58 27.93
C PHE A 377 -18.77 6.12 29.30
N ARG A 378 -18.25 6.74 30.36
CA ARG A 378 -18.60 6.42 31.74
C ARG A 378 -19.83 7.22 32.17
N ARG A 379 -20.92 6.51 32.44
CA ARG A 379 -22.17 7.10 32.97
C ARG A 379 -21.97 7.55 34.41
N TYR A 380 -22.65 8.62 34.80
CA TYR A 380 -22.90 8.98 36.20
C TYR A 380 -24.31 8.53 36.61
N GLU A 381 -24.44 8.03 37.83
CA GLU A 381 -25.72 7.54 38.39
C GLU A 381 -26.47 8.65 39.15
N ASP A 382 -25.73 9.56 39.79
CA ASP A 382 -26.23 10.86 40.26
C ASP A 382 -25.31 12.01 39.76
N LEU A 383 -25.28 13.18 40.43
CA LEU A 383 -24.40 14.29 40.01
C LEU A 383 -22.90 14.08 40.33
N HIS A 384 -22.54 13.12 41.18
CA HIS A 384 -21.20 12.98 41.75
C HIS A 384 -20.63 11.55 41.72
N GLN A 385 -21.47 10.51 41.64
CA GLN A 385 -21.07 9.11 41.61
C GLN A 385 -20.95 8.58 40.17
N PRO A 386 -19.72 8.33 39.66
CA PRO A 386 -19.51 7.67 38.39
C PRO A 386 -19.77 6.17 38.52
N SER A 387 -20.41 5.58 37.52
CA SER A 387 -20.81 4.16 37.53
C SER A 387 -19.62 3.20 37.65
N SER A 388 -19.87 1.98 38.11
CA SER A 388 -18.88 0.91 38.19
C SER A 388 -18.43 0.40 36.81
N THR A 389 -19.20 0.68 35.75
CA THR A 389 -18.93 0.28 34.36
C THR A 389 -18.55 1.46 33.46
N GLU A 390 -17.94 1.17 32.32
CA GLU A 390 -17.85 2.10 31.18
C GLU A 390 -18.12 1.36 29.86
N ARG A 391 -18.81 2.01 28.94
CA ARG A 391 -18.92 1.54 27.56
C ARG A 391 -17.68 2.00 26.79
N VAL A 392 -17.17 1.15 25.92
CA VAL A 392 -15.95 1.37 25.15
C VAL A 392 -16.30 1.26 23.67
N LEU A 393 -15.87 2.22 22.86
CA LEU A 393 -15.93 2.23 21.40
C LEU A 393 -14.50 2.26 20.86
N VAL A 394 -14.10 1.29 20.02
CA VAL A 394 -12.74 1.17 19.52
C VAL A 394 -12.71 1.07 18.00
N ILE A 395 -11.74 1.71 17.35
CA ILE A 395 -11.41 1.48 15.95
C ILE A 395 -10.35 0.35 15.87
N ARG A 396 -10.62 -0.71 15.11
CA ARG A 396 -9.71 -1.87 14.94
C ARG A 396 -9.23 -1.99 13.48
N HIS A 397 -8.24 -2.85 13.25
CA HIS A 397 -7.78 -3.24 11.90
C HIS A 397 -8.06 -4.74 11.62
N PRO A 398 -8.41 -5.16 10.38
CA PRO A 398 -8.85 -4.31 9.26
C PRO A 398 -10.03 -3.42 9.66
N LEU A 399 -10.15 -2.26 9.00
CA LEU A 399 -10.85 -1.09 9.54
C LEU A 399 -12.30 -1.40 9.93
N ARG A 400 -12.61 -1.39 11.22
CA ARG A 400 -13.96 -1.62 11.78
C ARG A 400 -14.15 -0.87 13.09
N LEU A 401 -15.40 -0.65 13.47
CA LEU A 401 -15.76 -0.25 14.83
C LEU A 401 -16.01 -1.49 15.69
N GLU A 402 -15.77 -1.40 16.98
CA GLU A 402 -16.17 -2.37 17.99
C GLU A 402 -16.72 -1.63 19.21
N MET A 403 -17.79 -2.12 19.83
CA MET A 403 -18.36 -1.53 21.05
C MET A 403 -18.73 -2.60 22.07
N TYR A 404 -18.40 -2.36 23.34
CA TYR A 404 -18.65 -3.27 24.45
C TYR A 404 -18.74 -2.51 25.79
N GLU A 405 -19.05 -3.20 26.89
CA GLU A 405 -19.00 -2.64 28.25
C GLU A 405 -17.98 -3.41 29.12
N ARG A 406 -17.25 -2.70 29.99
CA ARG A 406 -16.27 -3.28 30.92
C ARG A 406 -16.38 -2.68 32.33
N ALA A 407 -15.98 -3.44 33.34
CA ALA A 407 -15.91 -2.95 34.72
C ALA A 407 -14.67 -2.06 34.93
N VAL A 408 -14.84 -0.92 35.62
CA VAL A 408 -13.77 0.08 35.87
C VAL A 408 -13.18 -0.02 37.29
N ASN A 409 -14.00 -0.51 38.23
CA ASN A 409 -13.70 -0.60 39.66
C ASN A 409 -13.83 -2.07 40.14
N GLY A 410 -13.35 -2.36 41.35
CA GLY A 410 -13.58 -3.65 42.03
C GLY A 410 -12.76 -4.81 41.47
N GLU A 411 -13.11 -6.04 41.88
CA GLU A 411 -12.34 -7.25 41.55
C GLU A 411 -12.31 -7.58 40.05
N ALA A 412 -13.33 -7.19 39.29
CA ALA A 412 -13.44 -7.47 37.85
C ALA A 412 -12.81 -6.37 36.94
N LYS A 413 -12.03 -5.44 37.50
CA LYS A 413 -11.53 -4.27 36.76
C LYS A 413 -10.84 -4.62 35.43
N GLY A 414 -11.25 -3.93 34.37
CA GLY A 414 -10.76 -4.07 33.00
C GLY A 414 -11.48 -5.15 32.18
N THR A 415 -12.23 -6.04 32.83
CA THR A 415 -12.85 -7.22 32.20
C THR A 415 -14.22 -6.86 31.60
N ARG A 416 -14.51 -7.39 30.40
CA ARG A 416 -15.79 -7.20 29.70
C ARG A 416 -16.94 -7.85 30.45
N ILE A 417 -18.10 -7.20 30.49
CA ILE A 417 -19.32 -7.72 31.13
C ILE A 417 -20.42 -8.02 30.09
N ASP A 418 -21.45 -8.76 30.49
CA ASP A 418 -22.55 -9.18 29.61
C ASP A 418 -23.56 -8.04 29.42
N TRP A 419 -23.34 -7.21 28.39
CA TRP A 419 -24.06 -5.95 28.21
C TRP A 419 -25.47 -6.15 27.60
N GLN A 420 -26.49 -6.01 28.44
CA GLN A 420 -27.91 -6.24 28.09
C GLN A 420 -28.55 -5.15 27.19
N ALA A 421 -27.77 -4.20 26.65
CA ALA A 421 -28.32 -3.19 25.74
C ALA A 421 -28.70 -3.80 24.38
N PRO A 422 -29.74 -3.29 23.68
CA PRO A 422 -30.21 -3.89 22.43
C PRO A 422 -29.19 -3.80 21.28
N TYR A 423 -28.96 -4.91 20.59
CA TYR A 423 -28.01 -5.03 19.48
C TYR A 423 -28.28 -4.01 18.36
N GLU A 424 -29.54 -3.87 17.93
CA GLU A 424 -29.94 -2.94 16.86
C GLU A 424 -29.63 -1.47 17.16
N VAL A 425 -29.58 -1.07 18.43
CA VAL A 425 -29.22 0.30 18.82
C VAL A 425 -27.74 0.55 18.55
N ALA A 426 -26.87 -0.40 18.88
CA ALA A 426 -25.45 -0.34 18.56
C ALA A 426 -25.19 -0.40 17.05
N HIS A 427 -25.88 -1.31 16.34
CA HIS A 427 -25.77 -1.44 14.90
C HIS A 427 -26.22 -0.18 14.16
N SER A 428 -27.32 0.47 14.61
CA SER A 428 -27.73 1.81 14.13
C SER A 428 -26.67 2.88 14.43
N VAL A 429 -26.03 2.86 15.61
CA VAL A 429 -24.95 3.79 15.96
C VAL A 429 -23.74 3.64 15.03
N PHE A 430 -23.29 2.42 14.74
CA PHE A 430 -22.21 2.18 13.77
C PHE A 430 -22.57 2.69 12.38
N ASN A 431 -23.76 2.36 11.86
CA ASN A 431 -24.18 2.81 10.54
C ASN A 431 -24.27 4.35 10.43
N ARG A 432 -24.69 5.05 11.49
CA ARG A 432 -24.70 6.52 11.55
C ARG A 432 -23.29 7.11 11.67
N LEU A 433 -22.40 6.51 12.46
CA LEU A 433 -20.98 6.90 12.55
C LEU A 433 -20.25 6.72 11.21
N VAL A 434 -20.46 5.61 10.52
CA VAL A 434 -19.89 5.35 9.18
C VAL A 434 -20.50 6.31 8.14
N GLY A 435 -21.81 6.60 8.20
CA GLY A 435 -22.44 7.61 7.34
C GLY A 435 -21.87 9.02 7.55
N LEU A 436 -21.62 9.40 8.81
CA LEU A 436 -20.97 10.65 9.17
C LEU A 436 -19.51 10.69 8.69
N ALA A 437 -18.74 9.61 8.89
CA ALA A 437 -17.38 9.48 8.39
C ALA A 437 -17.29 9.53 6.86
N ARG A 438 -18.21 8.86 6.14
CA ARG A 438 -18.37 8.98 4.68
C ARG A 438 -18.63 10.44 4.27
N SER A 439 -19.45 11.18 5.00
CA SER A 439 -19.70 12.60 4.70
C SER A 439 -18.45 13.47 4.87
N ILE A 440 -17.68 13.26 5.95
CA ILE A 440 -16.40 13.93 6.22
C ILE A 440 -15.37 13.57 5.14
N GLY A 441 -15.27 12.28 4.78
CA GLY A 441 -14.36 11.78 3.72
C GLY A 441 -14.70 12.29 2.32
N ARG A 442 -15.99 12.53 2.02
CA ARG A 442 -16.41 13.21 0.77
C ARG A 442 -15.98 14.67 0.75
N SER A 443 -16.07 15.38 1.87
CA SER A 443 -15.46 16.73 2.00
C SER A 443 -13.93 16.69 1.88
N SER A 444 -13.27 15.58 2.22
CA SER A 444 -11.85 15.33 1.91
C SER A 444 -11.55 15.09 0.42
N GLY A 445 -12.53 15.26 -0.48
CA GLY A 445 -12.32 15.43 -1.92
C GLY A 445 -12.09 16.88 -2.36
N SER A 446 -12.21 17.85 -1.45
CA SER A 446 -11.97 19.27 -1.73
C SER A 446 -10.49 19.65 -1.79
N ASP A 447 -10.21 20.82 -2.38
CA ASP A 447 -8.87 21.43 -2.43
C ASP A 447 -8.42 22.06 -1.09
N VAL A 448 -9.17 21.88 0.00
CA VAL A 448 -8.86 22.43 1.33
C VAL A 448 -8.55 21.35 2.37
N VAL A 449 -7.93 21.75 3.49
CA VAL A 449 -7.62 20.88 4.64
C VAL A 449 -8.88 20.41 5.37
N GLY A 450 -9.94 21.24 5.36
CA GLY A 450 -11.20 20.96 6.03
C GLY A 450 -11.02 20.68 7.53
N TYR A 451 -11.80 19.75 8.08
CA TYR A 451 -11.66 19.31 9.48
C TYR A 451 -10.32 18.62 9.83
N GLY A 452 -9.42 18.40 8.87
CA GLY A 452 -8.06 17.91 9.12
C GLY A 452 -7.50 17.02 8.01
N LEU A 453 -6.18 17.07 7.85
CA LEU A 453 -5.43 16.28 6.88
C LEU A 453 -4.27 15.54 7.59
N ALA A 454 -4.15 14.24 7.34
CA ALA A 454 -2.98 13.45 7.75
C ALA A 454 -1.99 13.27 6.57
N SER A 455 -0.70 13.10 6.88
CA SER A 455 0.28 12.59 5.92
C SER A 455 0.07 11.10 5.68
N ARG A 456 0.64 10.59 4.58
CA ARG A 456 0.92 9.15 4.45
C ARG A 456 1.76 8.67 5.65
N PRO A 457 1.70 7.37 6.01
CA PRO A 457 2.61 6.78 6.99
C PRO A 457 4.09 7.05 6.62
N ILE A 458 4.85 7.52 7.61
CA ILE A 458 6.26 7.88 7.50
C ILE A 458 7.09 6.65 7.88
N SER A 459 7.60 5.95 6.86
CA SER A 459 8.44 4.75 7.03
C SER A 459 9.92 5.10 7.10
N GLY A 460 10.67 4.40 7.96
CA GLY A 460 12.14 4.50 8.02
C GLY A 460 12.72 5.74 8.73
N LEU A 461 11.90 6.64 9.27
CA LEU A 461 12.31 7.76 10.12
C LEU A 461 11.81 7.58 11.55
N SER A 462 12.50 8.17 12.52
CA SER A 462 12.14 8.05 13.94
C SER A 462 11.17 9.14 14.41
N LYS A 463 10.33 8.80 15.42
CA LYS A 463 9.45 9.76 16.13
C LYS A 463 10.21 11.01 16.58
N ALA A 464 11.46 10.84 17.04
CA ALA A 464 12.31 11.94 17.49
C ALA A 464 12.82 12.82 16.33
N ALA A 465 13.20 12.23 15.18
CA ALA A 465 13.65 12.97 14.01
C ALA A 465 12.52 13.81 13.39
N VAL A 466 11.33 13.21 13.22
CA VAL A 466 10.15 13.93 12.70
C VAL A 466 9.72 15.04 13.67
N TRP A 467 9.62 14.76 14.97
CA TRP A 467 9.27 15.79 15.98
C TRP A 467 10.27 16.96 15.99
N LYS A 468 11.58 16.68 15.93
CA LYS A 468 12.61 17.73 15.85
C LYS A 468 12.49 18.58 14.58
N SER A 469 12.09 17.96 13.46
CA SER A 469 11.85 18.63 12.18
C SER A 469 10.62 19.54 12.24
N MET A 470 9.51 19.07 12.83
CA MET A 470 8.30 19.87 13.07
C MET A 470 8.57 21.08 13.98
N VAL A 471 9.32 20.90 15.08
CA VAL A 471 9.67 22.01 15.97
C VAL A 471 10.61 23.02 15.30
N ARG A 472 11.42 22.60 14.31
CA ARG A 472 12.25 23.52 13.51
C ARG A 472 11.42 24.33 12.51
N SER A 473 10.40 23.76 11.87
CA SER A 473 9.56 24.50 10.90
C SER A 473 8.81 25.68 11.52
N VAL A 474 8.58 25.68 12.84
CA VAL A 474 8.10 26.86 13.59
C VAL A 474 9.02 28.07 13.40
N ARG A 475 10.34 27.90 13.54
CA ARG A 475 11.29 29.02 13.48
C ARG A 475 11.77 29.35 12.08
N PHE A 476 11.69 28.40 11.15
CA PHE A 476 12.21 28.54 9.79
C PHE A 476 11.15 28.19 8.71
N PRO A 477 9.92 28.75 8.73
CA PRO A 477 8.83 28.31 7.85
C PRO A 477 9.17 28.33 6.35
N ALA A 478 10.01 29.28 5.90
CA ALA A 478 10.48 29.37 4.53
C ALA A 478 11.44 28.23 4.10
N GLU A 479 12.14 27.57 5.05
CA GLU A 479 12.90 26.34 4.77
C GLU A 479 11.97 25.11 4.60
N TYR A 480 10.69 25.25 4.95
CA TYR A 480 9.70 24.17 5.03
C TYR A 480 8.50 24.41 4.09
N GLY A 481 8.76 25.02 2.92
CA GLY A 481 7.77 25.18 1.85
C GLY A 481 6.77 26.32 2.00
N MET A 482 6.74 27.04 3.13
CA MET A 482 5.84 28.18 3.28
C MET A 482 6.37 29.40 2.49
N ALA A 483 5.56 29.95 1.58
CA ALA A 483 5.89 31.14 0.80
C ALA A 483 5.85 32.43 1.64
N VAL A 484 6.86 32.61 2.49
CA VAL A 484 6.96 33.71 3.45
C VAL A 484 8.37 34.31 3.48
N ASP A 485 8.47 35.60 3.79
CA ASP A 485 9.74 36.25 4.13
C ASP A 485 9.62 37.14 5.39
N ARG A 486 10.73 37.80 5.76
CA ARG A 486 10.81 38.70 6.94
C ARG A 486 10.33 38.04 8.25
N VAL A 487 10.61 36.75 8.41
CA VAL A 487 10.22 35.99 9.60
C VAL A 487 10.99 36.50 10.82
N THR A 488 10.28 36.99 11.83
CA THR A 488 10.80 37.22 13.18
C THR A 488 10.15 36.24 14.15
N VAL A 489 10.89 35.84 15.18
CA VAL A 489 10.39 35.00 16.28
C VAL A 489 10.91 35.58 17.59
N HIS A 490 9.99 35.89 18.50
CA HIS A 490 10.27 36.40 19.83
C HIS A 490 9.80 35.38 20.87
N GLU A 491 10.58 35.17 21.93
CA GLU A 491 10.21 34.25 23.01
C GLU A 491 9.44 35.03 24.07
N MET A 492 8.22 34.57 24.36
CA MET A 492 7.29 35.19 25.31
C MET A 492 6.98 34.20 26.44
N PRO A 493 6.50 34.67 27.61
CA PRO A 493 6.08 33.77 28.69
C PRO A 493 4.98 32.80 28.21
N GLY A 494 5.35 31.52 28.06
CA GLY A 494 4.44 30.43 27.65
C GLY A 494 4.23 30.23 26.15
N TYR A 495 4.80 31.05 25.26
CA TYR A 495 4.63 30.90 23.80
C TYR A 495 5.77 31.57 22.98
N LEU A 496 5.88 31.21 21.71
CA LEU A 496 6.73 31.90 20.74
C LEU A 496 5.85 32.82 19.89
N GLN A 497 6.08 34.14 19.90
CA GLN A 497 5.40 35.03 18.96
C GLN A 497 6.18 35.06 17.64
N ARG A 498 5.56 34.56 16.57
CA ARG A 498 6.09 34.60 15.20
C ARG A 498 5.40 35.71 14.42
N SER A 499 6.16 36.51 13.68
CA SER A 499 5.61 37.45 12.68
C SER A 499 6.30 37.20 11.35
N MET A 500 5.54 37.18 10.26
CA MET A 500 6.08 36.89 8.93
C MET A 500 5.22 37.51 7.82
N ARG A 501 5.85 37.89 6.71
CA ARG A 501 5.15 38.42 5.53
C ARG A 501 4.76 37.29 4.60
N LEU A 502 3.47 37.20 4.28
CA LEU A 502 2.90 36.17 3.41
C LEU A 502 3.03 36.62 1.94
N LEU A 503 3.83 35.92 1.13
CA LEU A 503 4.16 36.38 -0.22
C LEU A 503 3.01 36.15 -1.22
N GLU A 504 2.32 35.01 -1.11
CA GLU A 504 1.23 34.59 -2.01
C GLU A 504 -0.12 35.30 -1.76
N ARG A 505 -0.24 36.09 -0.69
CA ARG A 505 -1.47 36.84 -0.41
C ARG A 505 -1.43 38.23 -1.07
N PRO A 506 -2.53 38.69 -1.69
CA PRO A 506 -2.62 40.04 -2.26
C PRO A 506 -2.20 41.13 -1.26
N GLY A 507 -1.34 42.06 -1.71
CA GLY A 507 -0.74 43.11 -0.87
C GLY A 507 0.39 42.65 0.06
N SER A 508 0.76 41.36 0.03
CA SER A 508 1.77 40.71 0.88
C SER A 508 1.69 41.12 2.37
N PRO A 509 0.57 40.84 3.06
CA PRO A 509 0.36 41.22 4.46
C PRO A 509 1.34 40.53 5.41
N VAL A 510 1.64 41.21 6.51
CA VAL A 510 2.33 40.63 7.68
C VAL A 510 1.28 39.93 8.54
N MET A 511 1.52 38.67 8.89
CA MET A 511 0.73 37.91 9.85
C MET A 511 1.57 37.68 11.11
N THR A 512 1.02 38.04 12.27
CA THR A 512 1.58 37.67 13.58
C THR A 512 0.74 36.55 14.17
N GLU A 513 1.38 35.60 14.83
CA GLU A 513 0.74 34.47 15.50
C GLU A 513 1.54 34.03 16.73
N ASN A 514 0.83 33.54 17.75
CA ASN A 514 1.43 32.99 18.95
C ASN A 514 1.44 31.46 18.84
N VAL A 515 2.63 30.87 18.97
CA VAL A 515 2.87 29.44 18.73
C VAL A 515 3.24 28.73 20.02
N ARG A 516 2.59 27.60 20.31
CA ARG A 516 2.77 26.78 21.52
C ARG A 516 3.23 25.38 21.12
N VAL A 517 4.26 24.85 21.78
CA VAL A 517 4.81 23.51 21.50
C VAL A 517 4.43 22.56 22.63
N LEU A 518 3.34 21.82 22.45
CA LEU A 518 2.76 20.89 23.43
C LEU A 518 3.46 19.54 23.33
N ALA A 519 4.66 19.47 23.90
CA ALA A 519 5.54 18.30 23.79
C ALA A 519 4.99 17.03 24.47
N ALA A 520 3.93 17.11 25.29
CA ALA A 520 3.24 15.95 25.84
C ALA A 520 2.32 15.29 24.79
N SER A 521 1.30 16.02 24.31
CA SER A 521 0.34 15.58 23.29
C SER A 521 0.91 15.45 21.87
N LYS A 522 2.17 15.89 21.67
CA LYS A 522 2.86 15.96 20.37
C LYS A 522 2.14 16.86 19.37
N GLU A 523 1.65 18.00 19.87
CA GLU A 523 0.99 19.03 19.07
C GLU A 523 1.79 20.34 19.09
N ILE A 524 1.74 21.09 17.99
CA ILE A 524 2.20 22.48 17.91
C ILE A 524 0.98 23.30 17.51
N THR A 525 0.54 24.25 18.34
CA THR A 525 -0.61 25.10 18.03
C THR A 525 -0.20 26.51 17.64
N TYR A 526 -0.92 27.11 16.70
CA TYR A 526 -0.68 28.44 16.14
C TYR A 526 -1.98 29.25 16.24
N ARG A 527 -1.97 30.34 17.01
CA ARG A 527 -3.11 31.28 17.14
C ARG A 527 -2.77 32.61 16.49
N PRO A 528 -3.43 32.99 15.38
CA PRO A 528 -3.26 34.31 14.76
C PRO A 528 -3.58 35.45 15.75
N VAL A 529 -2.77 36.51 15.72
CA VAL A 529 -2.95 37.71 16.53
C VAL A 529 -3.52 38.82 15.65
N VAL A 530 -4.70 39.33 16.00
CA VAL A 530 -5.43 40.37 15.26
C VAL A 530 -5.72 41.52 16.22
N ARG A 531 -5.30 42.75 15.87
CA ARG A 531 -5.41 43.96 16.72
C ARG A 531 -4.77 43.85 18.12
N GLY A 532 -3.92 42.83 18.34
CA GLY A 532 -3.25 42.56 19.61
C GLY A 532 -3.78 41.33 20.37
N GLU A 533 -4.92 40.77 19.95
CA GLU A 533 -5.59 39.67 20.63
C GLU A 533 -5.48 38.35 19.84
N GLU A 534 -5.44 37.20 20.53
CA GLU A 534 -5.48 35.89 19.88
C GLU A 534 -6.89 35.54 19.42
N VAL A 535 -7.07 35.24 18.12
CA VAL A 535 -8.38 34.79 17.61
C VAL A 535 -8.80 33.44 18.21
N ALA A 536 -10.10 33.15 18.25
CA ALA A 536 -10.64 31.90 18.79
C ALA A 536 -10.23 30.65 17.96
N GLU A 537 -9.87 30.81 16.69
CA GLU A 537 -9.25 29.76 15.86
C GLU A 537 -7.83 29.45 16.35
N GLU A 538 -7.53 28.17 16.62
CA GLU A 538 -6.15 27.67 16.63
C GLU A 538 -5.94 26.62 15.53
N ARG A 539 -4.75 26.65 14.93
CA ARG A 539 -4.30 25.64 13.96
C ARG A 539 -3.35 24.70 14.67
N VAL A 540 -3.40 23.41 14.36
CA VAL A 540 -2.70 22.37 15.10
C VAL A 540 -1.90 21.52 14.13
N PHE A 541 -0.61 21.34 14.43
CA PHE A 541 0.30 20.45 13.71
C PHE A 541 0.79 19.36 14.66
N ALA A 542 0.33 18.12 14.46
CA ALA A 542 0.49 17.01 15.38
C ALA A 542 1.29 15.84 14.79
N LEU A 543 1.87 15.02 15.67
CA LEU A 543 2.59 13.79 15.33
C LEU A 543 1.93 12.57 15.96
N ARG A 544 1.25 11.77 15.14
CA ARG A 544 0.67 10.46 15.52
C ARG A 544 1.70 9.35 15.27
N VAL A 545 1.57 8.20 15.94
CA VAL A 545 2.68 7.22 16.06
C VAL A 545 2.36 5.76 15.73
N ASP A 546 1.09 5.36 15.75
CA ASP A 546 0.63 4.05 15.25
C ASP A 546 -0.39 4.30 14.13
N PRO A 547 0.00 4.23 12.83
CA PRO A 547 1.37 4.39 12.33
C PRO A 547 1.89 5.84 12.48
N LEU A 548 3.21 6.00 12.41
CA LEU A 548 3.91 7.30 12.44
C LEU A 548 3.43 8.19 11.28
N ARG A 549 2.79 9.32 11.57
CA ARG A 549 2.30 10.29 10.56
C ARG A 549 2.16 11.70 11.14
N CYS A 550 2.35 12.70 10.29
CA CYS A 550 2.00 14.08 10.61
C CYS A 550 0.48 14.31 10.41
N GLU A 551 -0.09 15.25 11.14
CA GLU A 551 -1.49 15.68 10.98
C GLU A 551 -1.59 17.21 11.10
N LEU A 552 -2.37 17.85 10.25
CA LEU A 552 -2.63 19.30 10.26
C LEU A 552 -4.14 19.56 10.26
N PHE A 553 -4.64 20.33 11.22
CA PHE A 553 -6.06 20.67 11.34
C PHE A 553 -6.26 22.02 12.04
N SER A 554 -7.51 22.46 12.18
CA SER A 554 -7.86 23.60 13.02
C SER A 554 -9.02 23.27 13.96
N ARG A 555 -9.04 23.91 15.13
CA ARG A 555 -10.07 23.80 16.16
C ARG A 555 -10.31 25.16 16.81
N ARG A 556 -11.40 25.30 17.55
CA ARG A 556 -11.56 26.43 18.46
C ARG A 556 -10.69 26.22 19.70
N ALA A 557 -10.08 27.29 20.21
CA ALA A 557 -9.20 27.21 21.37
C ALA A 557 -9.96 27.01 22.70
N ASP A 558 -11.22 27.41 22.78
CA ASP A 558 -12.08 27.36 23.96
C ASP A 558 -12.64 25.95 24.24
N ASP A 559 -13.26 25.31 23.25
CA ASP A 559 -13.88 23.97 23.40
C ASP A 559 -13.14 22.84 22.68
N GLN A 560 -12.01 23.16 22.04
CA GLN A 560 -11.15 22.21 21.31
C GLN A 560 -11.84 21.50 20.11
N VAL A 561 -13.05 21.94 19.71
CA VAL A 561 -13.80 21.32 18.60
C VAL A 561 -13.20 21.71 17.26
N ARG A 562 -12.93 20.71 16.40
CA ARG A 562 -12.38 20.92 15.06
C ARG A 562 -13.36 21.70 14.18
N ILE A 563 -12.82 22.62 13.39
CA ILE A 563 -13.58 23.46 12.44
C ILE A 563 -13.18 23.11 11.01
N ASP A 564 -14.07 23.40 10.05
CA ASP A 564 -13.81 23.11 8.64
C ASP A 564 -12.87 24.14 8.02
N TRP A 565 -11.57 23.84 8.00
CA TRP A 565 -10.52 24.79 7.71
C TRP A 565 -10.25 24.96 6.21
N GLN A 566 -10.65 26.11 5.68
CA GLN A 566 -10.59 26.46 4.26
C GLN A 566 -9.17 26.79 3.74
N ALA A 567 -8.11 26.31 4.40
CA ALA A 567 -6.73 26.47 3.91
C ALA A 567 -6.43 25.44 2.80
N PRO A 568 -5.67 25.79 1.74
CA PRO A 568 -5.35 24.85 0.65
C PRO A 568 -4.67 23.57 1.14
N ARG A 569 -5.14 22.43 0.63
CA ARG A 569 -4.65 21.09 0.98
C ARG A 569 -3.20 20.87 0.53
N THR A 570 -2.84 21.42 -0.63
CA THR A 570 -1.48 21.36 -1.20
C THR A 570 -0.44 21.88 -0.21
N LEU A 571 -0.64 23.08 0.33
CA LEU A 571 0.23 23.70 1.34
C LEU A 571 0.49 22.79 2.55
N ALA A 572 -0.52 22.05 3.01
CA ALA A 572 -0.36 21.10 4.11
C ALA A 572 0.46 19.86 3.71
N ILE A 573 0.28 19.35 2.48
CA ILE A 573 1.09 18.25 1.92
C ILE A 573 2.55 18.69 1.75
N ASP A 574 2.79 19.90 1.26
CA ASP A 574 4.14 20.45 1.04
C ASP A 574 4.88 20.67 2.37
N ILE A 575 4.17 21.09 3.42
CA ILE A 575 4.71 21.15 4.80
C ILE A 575 5.06 19.75 5.31
N PHE A 576 4.22 18.73 5.09
CA PHE A 576 4.54 17.35 5.48
C PHE A 576 5.77 16.80 4.75
N ALA A 577 5.83 16.96 3.43
CA ALA A 577 6.95 16.52 2.60
C ALA A 577 8.26 17.22 2.99
N SER A 578 8.19 18.53 3.27
CA SER A 578 9.34 19.31 3.75
C SER A 578 9.82 18.84 5.14
N VAL A 579 8.89 18.56 6.06
CA VAL A 579 9.21 18.03 7.40
C VAL A 579 9.83 16.64 7.33
N GLU A 580 9.31 15.76 6.46
CA GLU A 580 9.86 14.42 6.22
C GLU A 580 11.27 14.48 5.61
N ALA A 581 11.46 15.28 4.55
CA ALA A 581 12.75 15.46 3.89
C ALA A 581 13.80 16.08 4.83
N ALA A 582 13.42 17.08 5.64
CA ALA A 582 14.30 17.68 6.63
C ALA A 582 14.61 16.73 7.80
N ALA A 583 13.70 15.83 8.18
CA ALA A 583 13.92 14.79 9.17
C ALA A 583 14.85 13.66 8.66
N ALA A 584 14.76 13.32 7.37
CA ALA A 584 15.71 12.44 6.69
C ALA A 584 17.10 13.08 6.52
N SER A 585 17.18 14.41 6.47
CA SER A 585 18.43 15.15 6.34
C SER A 585 19.25 15.15 7.65
N LYS A 586 20.55 14.84 7.56
CA LYS A 586 21.51 15.05 8.66
C LYS A 586 21.86 16.53 8.78
N ALA A 587 20.95 17.30 9.36
CA ALA A 587 21.09 18.75 9.51
C ALA A 587 22.13 19.17 10.56
N PRO A 588 22.81 20.32 10.40
CA PRO A 588 23.14 21.00 9.14
C PRO A 588 24.61 21.46 9.07
N ALA A 589 25.02 21.95 7.89
CA ALA A 589 26.16 22.86 7.75
C ALA A 589 25.65 24.20 7.21
N VAL A 590 26.10 25.32 7.79
CA VAL A 590 25.67 26.67 7.41
C VAL A 590 26.45 27.16 6.19
N GLY A 591 25.75 27.73 5.21
CA GLY A 591 26.31 28.34 4.01
C GLY A 591 25.33 29.35 3.39
N PRO A 592 25.79 30.46 2.80
CA PRO A 592 24.94 31.63 2.54
C PRO A 592 24.05 31.49 1.29
N SER A 593 22.95 32.25 1.31
CA SER A 593 22.03 32.40 0.19
C SER A 593 22.62 33.19 -0.98
N LYS A 594 22.20 32.83 -2.20
CA LYS A 594 22.11 33.75 -3.35
C LYS A 594 20.78 33.50 -4.06
N GLY A 595 20.12 34.59 -4.44
CA GLY A 595 18.77 34.56 -5.03
C GLY A 595 18.75 34.23 -6.52
N ALA A 596 17.53 34.22 -7.07
CA ALA A 596 17.26 33.98 -8.49
C ALA A 596 17.81 35.07 -9.42
N LEU A 597 18.10 34.71 -10.67
CA LEU A 597 18.05 35.60 -11.84
C LEU A 597 18.07 34.79 -13.15
N ALA A 598 17.18 35.16 -14.09
CA ALA A 598 17.16 34.92 -15.55
C ALA A 598 17.44 33.49 -16.12
N GLY A 599 16.65 32.95 -17.07
CA GLY A 599 15.41 33.46 -17.67
C GLY A 599 15.59 34.40 -18.89
N VAL A 600 16.24 33.94 -19.96
CA VAL A 600 16.22 34.56 -21.31
C VAL A 600 16.22 33.47 -22.38
N ALA A 601 15.64 33.76 -23.55
CA ALA A 601 15.54 32.93 -24.77
C ALA A 601 14.62 31.70 -24.68
N GLY A 602 13.44 31.81 -25.30
CA GLY A 602 12.47 30.71 -25.47
C GLY A 602 11.08 31.21 -25.88
N ALA A 603 10.57 32.23 -25.19
CA ALA A 603 9.27 32.85 -25.48
C ALA A 603 9.31 33.84 -26.67
N LEU A 604 9.74 33.37 -27.85
CA LEU A 604 9.86 34.19 -29.07
C LEU A 604 8.72 33.90 -30.08
N GLN A 605 7.54 33.51 -29.61
CA GLN A 605 6.44 33.11 -30.50
C GLN A 605 5.01 33.41 -30.01
N TRP A 606 4.80 34.35 -29.08
CA TRP A 606 3.44 34.82 -28.77
C TRP A 606 3.35 36.29 -28.29
N LEU A 607 3.61 37.24 -29.19
CA LEU A 607 3.11 38.63 -29.07
C LEU A 607 3.13 39.37 -30.42
N ALA A 608 2.41 38.82 -31.41
CA ALA A 608 2.30 39.37 -32.77
C ALA A 608 0.93 40.01 -33.07
N ALA A 609 0.23 40.53 -32.05
CA ALA A 609 -1.05 41.23 -32.22
C ALA A 609 -1.34 42.23 -31.08
N THR A 610 -0.96 43.50 -31.27
CA THR A 610 -1.82 44.71 -31.15
C THR A 610 -0.94 45.98 -31.18
N ARG A 611 -1.50 47.10 -31.64
CA ARG A 611 -0.82 48.41 -31.76
C ARG A 611 -1.53 49.47 -30.92
N GLY A 612 -0.77 50.43 -30.38
CA GLY A 612 -1.26 51.68 -29.80
C GLY A 612 -1.00 51.80 -28.29
N GLY A 613 -0.41 52.90 -27.77
CA GLY A 613 0.12 54.06 -28.48
C GLY A 613 0.87 55.06 -27.58
N ALA A 614 1.25 56.20 -28.19
CA ALA A 614 1.81 57.47 -27.68
C ALA A 614 1.58 57.84 -26.19
N ALA A 615 2.44 58.65 -25.52
CA ALA A 615 3.76 59.22 -25.84
C ALA A 615 4.37 59.99 -24.63
N ALA A 616 5.62 60.47 -24.76
CA ALA A 616 6.23 61.64 -24.07
C ALA A 616 6.51 61.57 -22.53
N ALA A 617 7.53 62.23 -21.96
CA ALA A 617 8.73 62.90 -22.52
C ALA A 617 9.84 63.17 -21.45
N ARG A 618 11.09 63.25 -21.94
CA ARG A 618 12.19 64.22 -21.61
C ARG A 618 12.73 64.45 -20.16
N GLU A 619 14.07 64.31 -20.05
CA GLU A 619 15.06 65.30 -19.51
C GLU A 619 15.07 65.67 -17.98
N ALA A 620 16.16 66.08 -17.31
CA ALA A 620 17.59 66.26 -17.65
C ALA A 620 18.54 66.08 -16.42
N THR A 621 19.84 66.32 -16.63
CA THR A 621 21.01 66.04 -15.77
C THR A 621 21.42 67.18 -14.79
N ALA A 622 22.12 66.84 -13.67
CA ALA A 622 23.47 67.36 -13.27
C ALA A 622 23.71 67.96 -11.85
N ARG A 623 24.85 67.55 -11.23
CA ARG A 623 25.75 68.27 -10.26
C ARG A 623 25.22 68.60 -8.84
N SER A 624 25.98 68.63 -7.72
CA SER A 624 27.34 68.20 -7.28
C SER A 624 27.32 68.05 -5.71
N PHE A 625 28.27 68.34 -4.79
CA PHE A 625 29.66 68.88 -4.74
C PHE A 625 30.31 68.68 -3.32
N VAL A 626 31.46 67.97 -3.18
CA VAL A 626 32.63 68.15 -2.23
C VAL A 626 32.37 68.22 -0.67
N VAL A 627 33.17 67.61 0.25
CA VAL A 627 34.49 67.96 0.87
C VAL A 627 35.17 66.69 1.48
N ALA A 628 36.49 66.70 1.76
CA ALA A 628 37.25 65.61 2.41
C ALA A 628 38.14 66.07 3.61
N ALA A 629 38.58 65.14 4.47
CA ALA A 629 39.66 65.31 5.47
C ALA A 629 40.21 63.95 6.02
N GLU A 630 41.39 63.94 6.66
CA GLU A 630 42.13 62.75 7.16
C GLU A 630 42.39 62.80 8.68
N ALA A 631 42.74 61.66 9.34
CA ALA A 631 43.62 61.60 10.54
C ALA A 631 43.94 60.15 11.06
N ARG A 632 45.05 60.01 11.81
CA ARG A 632 45.61 58.84 12.55
C ARG A 632 46.76 59.35 13.48
N PRO A 633 47.45 58.57 14.37
CA PRO A 633 47.20 57.25 15.03
C PRO A 633 47.59 57.22 16.55
N VAL A 634 47.90 56.02 17.14
CA VAL A 634 48.57 55.75 18.47
C VAL A 634 47.65 55.95 19.71
N ALA A 635 47.72 55.29 20.89
CA ALA A 635 48.68 54.44 21.68
C ALA A 635 47.90 53.32 22.50
N GLN A 636 48.38 52.46 23.44
CA GLN A 636 49.67 51.90 23.94
C GLN A 636 49.44 50.68 24.90
N ALA A 637 50.53 50.07 25.45
CA ALA A 637 50.67 49.30 26.73
C ALA A 637 50.28 47.79 26.90
N SER A 638 51.05 47.09 27.77
CA SER A 638 51.01 45.66 28.21
C SER A 638 51.47 45.55 29.69
N PRO A 639 51.47 44.38 30.41
CA PRO A 639 52.66 43.46 30.42
C PRO A 639 52.51 41.96 30.92
N PHE A 640 53.57 41.14 30.73
CA PHE A 640 54.01 39.89 31.46
C PHE A 640 53.10 38.61 31.51
N THR A 641 53.54 37.33 31.71
CA THR A 641 54.86 36.68 32.06
C THR A 641 54.97 35.20 31.56
N GLY A 642 56.18 34.65 31.26
CA GLY A 642 56.50 33.20 31.04
C GLY A 642 56.67 32.74 29.56
N ALA A 643 57.49 31.77 29.08
CA ALA A 643 58.45 30.73 29.58
C ALA A 643 57.90 29.36 30.10
N ALA A 644 58.50 28.15 29.91
CA ALA A 644 59.54 27.54 29.02
C ALA A 644 59.55 25.95 29.23
N THR A 645 60.42 25.00 28.79
CA THR A 645 61.74 24.90 28.09
C THR A 645 62.06 23.44 27.59
N ARG A 646 62.84 23.22 26.49
CA ARG A 646 63.73 22.03 26.14
C ARG A 646 63.07 20.61 25.94
N ALA A 647 63.67 19.50 25.42
CA ALA A 647 64.88 19.06 24.63
C ALA A 647 64.80 17.49 24.36
N LEU A 648 65.60 16.69 23.61
CA LEU A 648 66.57 16.75 22.46
C LEU A 648 66.98 15.31 21.96
N LEU A 649 67.59 15.18 20.74
CA LEU A 649 68.44 14.05 20.19
C LEU A 649 67.82 12.64 19.91
N GLY A 650 68.38 11.73 19.06
CA GLY A 650 69.37 11.87 17.95
C GLY A 650 70.21 10.61 17.53
N ARG A 651 70.42 10.36 16.21
CA ARG A 651 71.44 9.47 15.51
C ARG A 651 71.31 7.92 15.66
N GLY A 652 71.92 7.04 14.83
CA GLY A 652 72.52 7.15 13.46
C GLY A 652 73.71 6.20 13.11
N THR A 653 73.77 5.64 11.87
CA THR A 653 74.96 5.09 11.09
C THR A 653 75.75 3.83 11.60
N ALA A 654 76.51 3.01 10.81
CA ALA A 654 76.58 2.68 9.36
C ALA A 654 77.34 1.30 9.03
N PRO A 655 78.35 1.11 8.11
CA PRO A 655 78.25 0.14 6.97
C PRO A 655 79.30 -1.05 6.87
N PRO A 656 80.02 -1.36 5.75
CA PRO A 656 79.78 -2.36 4.65
C PRO A 656 80.94 -3.41 4.49
N PRO A 657 81.30 -4.06 3.32
CA PRO A 657 80.72 -4.25 1.95
C PRO A 657 80.52 -5.77 1.59
N THR A 658 80.51 -6.39 0.37
CA THR A 658 80.84 -6.17 -1.09
C THR A 658 79.86 -6.98 -2.01
N GLY A 659 79.88 -7.00 -3.36
CA GLY A 659 80.50 -6.08 -4.34
C GLY A 659 80.77 -6.50 -5.83
N GLY A 660 80.02 -7.38 -6.52
CA GLY A 660 80.19 -7.60 -8.00
C GLY A 660 79.32 -8.72 -8.63
N LEU A 661 78.98 -8.75 -9.95
CA LEU A 661 79.22 -7.79 -11.05
C LEU A 661 78.31 -8.06 -12.30
N LEU A 662 78.03 -7.03 -13.13
CA LEU A 662 77.37 -7.01 -14.48
C LEU A 662 75.82 -7.24 -14.56
N THR A 663 75.02 -6.60 -15.44
CA THR A 663 75.27 -5.70 -16.61
C THR A 663 74.09 -4.72 -16.90
N SER A 664 74.36 -3.55 -17.54
CA SER A 664 73.45 -2.65 -18.33
C SER A 664 72.14 -2.07 -17.69
N ILE A 665 71.96 -0.77 -17.39
CA ILE A 665 71.81 0.45 -18.27
C ILE A 665 70.47 0.42 -19.09
N ALA A 666 69.55 1.41 -19.05
CA ALA A 666 69.46 2.67 -18.28
C ALA A 666 68.01 3.25 -18.08
N THR A 667 67.91 4.17 -17.11
CA THR A 667 66.85 5.16 -16.77
C THR A 667 65.51 5.23 -17.52
N THR A 668 64.41 5.15 -16.75
CA THR A 668 63.46 6.29 -16.61
C THR A 668 62.59 6.17 -15.35
N ALA A 669 62.40 7.28 -14.61
CA ALA A 669 61.51 7.34 -13.45
C ALA A 669 60.37 8.34 -13.69
N SER A 670 59.11 7.88 -13.64
CA SER A 670 57.94 8.79 -13.63
C SER A 670 56.61 8.14 -13.16
N LEU A 671 56.39 6.84 -13.43
CA LEU A 671 55.05 6.24 -13.30
C LEU A 671 54.53 5.94 -11.88
N ALA A 672 55.37 6.01 -10.84
CA ALA A 672 54.94 5.81 -9.44
C ALA A 672 54.32 7.06 -8.77
N ALA A 673 54.31 8.20 -9.47
CA ALA A 673 53.84 9.49 -8.96
C ALA A 673 52.38 9.81 -9.34
N CYS A 674 51.97 9.56 -10.59
CA CYS A 674 50.64 9.97 -11.08
C CYS A 674 49.46 9.25 -10.40
N GLY A 675 49.61 7.97 -10.04
CA GLY A 675 48.52 7.16 -9.48
C GLY A 675 47.95 7.68 -8.15
N ARG A 676 48.77 8.34 -7.33
CA ARG A 676 48.32 8.93 -6.05
C ARG A 676 47.77 10.35 -6.19
N ALA A 677 48.11 11.06 -7.27
CA ALA A 677 47.49 12.35 -7.59
C ALA A 677 46.01 12.17 -8.02
N ALA A 678 45.73 11.20 -8.90
CA ALA A 678 44.37 10.92 -9.38
C ALA A 678 43.39 10.55 -8.24
N ALA A 679 43.83 9.72 -7.29
CA ALA A 679 43.02 9.33 -6.13
C ALA A 679 42.76 10.48 -5.12
N SER A 680 43.61 11.52 -5.12
CA SER A 680 43.41 12.72 -4.31
C SER A 680 42.33 13.63 -4.90
N GLU A 681 42.39 13.89 -6.21
CA GLU A 681 41.49 14.86 -6.84
C GLU A 681 40.07 14.32 -7.10
N LEU A 682 39.92 12.99 -7.24
CA LEU A 682 38.62 12.33 -7.23
C LEU A 682 37.87 12.46 -5.88
N ARG A 683 38.55 12.78 -4.76
CA ARG A 683 37.88 13.09 -3.48
C ARG A 683 37.26 14.50 -3.41
N LYS A 684 37.47 15.37 -4.43
CA LYS A 684 36.99 16.77 -4.42
C LYS A 684 35.76 17.04 -5.31
N ARG A 685 35.29 16.08 -6.12
CA ARG A 685 34.14 16.28 -7.04
C ARG A 685 32.93 15.45 -6.61
N ARG A 686 31.91 16.10 -6.02
CA ARG A 686 30.58 15.52 -5.78
C ARG A 686 29.70 15.69 -7.03
N GLN A 687 29.37 14.61 -7.73
CA GLN A 687 28.23 14.54 -8.65
C GLN A 687 27.60 13.12 -8.63
N PRO A 688 26.30 12.99 -8.31
CA PRO A 688 25.52 11.78 -8.55
C PRO A 688 24.68 11.89 -9.86
N ALA A 689 23.87 10.86 -10.15
CA ALA A 689 22.83 10.83 -11.18
C ALA A 689 23.29 10.89 -12.67
N GLN A 690 24.00 9.85 -13.13
CA GLN A 690 24.04 9.50 -14.57
C GLN A 690 24.41 8.02 -14.88
N SER A 691 24.84 7.23 -13.88
CA SER A 691 25.36 5.87 -14.09
C SER A 691 24.30 4.78 -14.27
N THR A 692 23.07 4.95 -13.79
CA THR A 692 22.02 3.92 -13.81
C THR A 692 21.58 3.54 -15.22
N GLY A 693 21.35 4.52 -16.11
CA GLY A 693 20.95 4.27 -17.49
C GLY A 693 22.00 3.51 -18.32
N LYS A 694 23.30 3.72 -18.07
CA LYS A 694 24.38 3.02 -18.78
C LYS A 694 24.42 1.52 -18.49
N VAL A 695 24.05 1.10 -17.27
CA VAL A 695 24.05 -0.32 -16.88
C VAL A 695 22.89 -1.08 -17.55
N ALA A 696 21.69 -0.48 -17.61
CA ALA A 696 20.53 -1.10 -18.26
C ALA A 696 20.74 -1.32 -19.77
N LEU A 697 21.21 -0.29 -20.50
CA LEU A 697 21.49 -0.39 -21.93
C LEU A 697 22.60 -1.41 -22.25
N ALA A 698 23.66 -1.44 -21.44
CA ALA A 698 24.74 -2.42 -21.60
C ALA A 698 24.28 -3.87 -21.33
N ALA A 699 23.40 -4.08 -20.34
CA ALA A 699 22.83 -5.40 -20.06
C ALA A 699 21.94 -5.90 -21.21
N GLY A 700 21.05 -5.04 -21.74
CA GLY A 700 20.18 -5.39 -22.86
C GLY A 700 20.95 -5.81 -24.12
N ALA A 701 22.02 -5.08 -24.47
CA ALA A 701 22.85 -5.40 -25.63
C ALA A 701 23.65 -6.71 -25.50
N VAL A 702 23.81 -7.27 -24.29
CA VAL A 702 24.49 -8.55 -24.05
C VAL A 702 23.55 -9.74 -24.23
N LEU A 703 22.25 -9.57 -23.92
CA LEU A 703 21.25 -10.65 -23.91
C LEU A 703 20.65 -11.00 -25.28
N LEU A 704 20.82 -10.14 -26.30
CA LEU A 704 20.28 -10.39 -27.65
C LEU A 704 21.10 -11.46 -28.41
N PRO A 705 20.48 -12.55 -28.92
CA PRO A 705 21.19 -13.62 -29.61
C PRO A 705 21.78 -13.15 -30.95
N ALA A 706 23.05 -13.49 -31.20
CA ALA A 706 23.83 -12.95 -32.32
C ALA A 706 23.62 -13.66 -33.68
N GLN A 707 22.75 -14.68 -33.74
CA GLN A 707 22.48 -15.45 -34.97
C GLN A 707 21.25 -14.94 -35.74
N ASP A 708 20.41 -14.11 -35.12
CA ASP A 708 19.33 -13.41 -35.81
C ASP A 708 19.87 -12.09 -36.43
N PRO A 709 19.70 -11.85 -37.74
CA PRO A 709 20.27 -10.68 -38.41
C PRO A 709 19.58 -9.37 -38.01
N VAL A 710 18.33 -9.39 -37.57
CA VAL A 710 17.55 -8.22 -37.14
C VAL A 710 17.93 -7.83 -35.70
N LEU A 711 17.99 -8.81 -34.79
CA LEU A 711 18.47 -8.59 -33.42
C LEU A 711 19.96 -8.22 -33.39
N GLY A 712 20.76 -8.73 -34.34
CA GLY A 712 22.13 -8.29 -34.58
C GLY A 712 22.26 -6.81 -34.97
N GLN A 713 21.35 -6.28 -35.80
CA GLN A 713 21.29 -4.85 -36.11
C GLN A 713 20.90 -4.02 -34.87
N LEU A 714 19.85 -4.41 -34.15
CA LEU A 714 19.42 -3.71 -32.93
C LEU A 714 20.55 -3.65 -31.88
N ARG A 715 21.27 -4.77 -31.67
CA ARG A 715 22.45 -4.87 -30.81
C ARG A 715 23.59 -3.94 -31.25
N SER A 716 23.80 -3.77 -32.56
CA SER A 716 24.80 -2.84 -33.12
C SER A 716 24.43 -1.36 -32.89
N CYS A 717 23.15 -1.00 -33.11
CA CYS A 717 22.63 0.36 -32.88
C CYS A 717 22.73 0.77 -31.40
N LEU A 718 22.38 -0.13 -30.48
CA LEU A 718 22.54 0.09 -29.03
C LEU A 718 24.01 0.27 -28.63
N GLY A 719 24.92 -0.51 -29.24
CA GLY A 719 26.37 -0.32 -29.07
C GLY A 719 26.86 1.05 -29.53
N SER A 720 26.41 1.51 -30.69
CA SER A 720 26.73 2.84 -31.23
C SER A 720 26.21 3.98 -30.35
N LEU A 721 24.98 3.85 -29.83
CA LEU A 721 24.37 4.83 -28.92
C LEU A 721 25.15 4.91 -27.59
N CYS A 722 25.55 3.77 -27.02
CA CYS A 722 26.42 3.72 -25.85
C CYS A 722 27.78 4.39 -26.12
N GLY A 723 28.37 4.20 -27.31
CA GLY A 723 29.61 4.85 -27.73
C GLY A 723 29.49 6.38 -27.79
N ALA A 724 28.43 6.90 -28.42
CA ALA A 724 28.17 8.34 -28.51
C ALA A 724 27.95 8.99 -27.11
N LEU A 725 27.21 8.31 -26.22
CA LEU A 725 27.02 8.72 -24.83
C LEU A 725 28.32 8.70 -24.01
N ASP A 726 29.29 7.86 -24.37
CA ASP A 726 30.59 7.82 -23.71
C ASP A 726 31.53 8.93 -24.21
N GLU A 727 31.57 9.19 -25.52
CA GLU A 727 32.38 10.28 -26.07
C GLU A 727 31.86 11.67 -25.69
N CYS A 728 30.54 11.89 -25.72
CA CYS A 728 29.94 13.16 -25.25
C CYS A 728 30.26 13.40 -23.76
N GLY A 729 30.25 12.33 -22.94
CA GLY A 729 30.62 12.38 -21.52
C GLY A 729 32.11 12.70 -21.29
N ARG A 730 33.01 12.21 -22.16
CA ARG A 730 34.46 12.49 -22.08
C ARG A 730 34.82 13.92 -22.51
N ARG A 731 34.14 14.49 -23.51
CA ARG A 731 34.44 15.83 -24.05
C ARG A 731 33.88 17.00 -23.23
N GLN A 732 32.92 16.75 -22.33
CA GLN A 732 32.18 17.76 -21.55
C GLN A 732 31.44 18.84 -22.39
N THR A 733 31.31 18.65 -23.70
CA THR A 733 30.55 19.53 -24.59
C THR A 733 29.07 19.14 -24.62
N ARG A 734 28.18 20.14 -24.69
CA ARG A 734 26.77 19.93 -25.06
C ARG A 734 26.64 19.79 -26.58
N ASP A 735 27.28 18.78 -27.15
CA ASP A 735 27.26 18.55 -28.60
C ASP A 735 25.97 17.83 -29.02
N SER A 736 24.89 18.62 -29.08
CA SER A 736 23.51 18.12 -29.29
C SER A 736 23.33 17.39 -30.62
N GLU A 737 24.10 17.73 -31.64
CA GLU A 737 24.01 17.14 -32.98
C GLU A 737 24.50 15.68 -33.00
N LEU A 738 25.52 15.35 -32.19
CA LEU A 738 26.05 13.99 -32.07
C LEU A 738 25.07 13.08 -31.31
N LEU A 739 24.46 13.60 -30.24
CA LEU A 739 23.40 12.91 -29.49
C LEU A 739 22.13 12.74 -30.34
N ARG A 740 21.73 13.78 -31.09
CA ARG A 740 20.57 13.75 -31.99
C ARG A 740 20.74 12.66 -33.05
N ARG A 741 21.90 12.57 -33.71
CA ARG A 741 22.17 11.51 -34.70
C ARG A 741 22.09 10.10 -34.11
N GLY A 742 22.53 9.91 -32.87
CA GLY A 742 22.36 8.62 -32.16
C GLY A 742 20.89 8.25 -31.93
N LEU A 743 20.06 9.21 -31.54
CA LEU A 743 18.61 9.05 -31.39
C LEU A 743 17.90 8.85 -32.74
N GLU A 744 18.24 9.62 -33.76
CA GLU A 744 17.68 9.51 -35.11
C GLU A 744 17.98 8.13 -35.73
N ALA A 745 19.19 7.60 -35.53
CA ALA A 745 19.57 6.26 -35.98
C ALA A 745 18.86 5.13 -35.20
N ALA A 746 18.69 5.28 -33.88
CA ALA A 746 17.91 4.33 -33.09
C ALA A 746 16.42 4.35 -33.46
N ARG A 747 15.87 5.55 -33.72
CA ARG A 747 14.50 5.76 -34.21
C ARG A 747 14.27 5.09 -35.56
N GLN A 748 15.19 5.24 -36.51
CA GLN A 748 15.09 4.57 -37.81
C GLN A 748 15.17 3.05 -37.65
N ALA A 749 16.07 2.52 -36.81
CA ALA A 749 16.19 1.09 -36.58
C ALA A 749 14.94 0.46 -35.95
N VAL A 750 14.21 1.18 -35.08
CA VAL A 750 12.91 0.73 -34.54
C VAL A 750 11.82 0.81 -35.60
N HIS A 751 11.77 1.89 -36.38
CA HIS A 751 10.82 2.05 -37.49
C HIS A 751 10.98 0.93 -38.54
N ASP A 752 12.21 0.59 -38.91
CA ASP A 752 12.52 -0.45 -39.89
C ASP A 752 12.30 -1.88 -39.35
N LEU A 753 12.15 -2.05 -38.03
CA LEU A 753 11.70 -3.29 -37.37
C LEU A 753 10.18 -3.47 -37.45
N VAL A 754 9.42 -2.36 -37.48
CA VAL A 754 7.95 -2.34 -37.36
C VAL A 754 7.27 -2.21 -38.73
N ALA A 755 7.96 -1.65 -39.74
CA ALA A 755 7.43 -1.50 -41.08
C ALA A 755 7.14 -2.86 -41.78
N PRO A 756 5.91 -3.10 -42.27
CA PRO A 756 5.54 -4.38 -42.88
C PRO A 756 6.24 -4.60 -44.23
N ARG A 757 7.12 -5.60 -44.29
CA ARG A 757 7.75 -6.03 -45.55
C ARG A 757 6.80 -6.93 -46.36
N ALA A 758 6.36 -6.44 -47.51
CA ALA A 758 5.65 -7.27 -48.49
C ALA A 758 6.56 -8.39 -49.01
N LEU A 759 6.16 -9.64 -48.80
CA LEU A 759 6.83 -10.82 -49.37
C LEU A 759 6.23 -11.14 -50.76
N PRO A 760 7.05 -11.23 -51.82
CA PRO A 760 6.56 -11.60 -53.14
C PRO A 760 6.44 -13.12 -53.29
N GLY A 761 5.24 -13.66 -53.10
CA GLY A 761 4.93 -15.07 -53.41
C GLY A 761 3.47 -15.44 -53.12
N PRO A 762 2.83 -16.31 -53.92
CA PRO A 762 1.49 -16.81 -53.61
C PRO A 762 1.54 -17.75 -52.40
N PRO A 763 0.52 -17.74 -51.52
CA PRO A 763 0.49 -18.62 -50.35
C PRO A 763 0.31 -20.09 -50.78
N VAL A 764 1.24 -20.95 -50.36
CA VAL A 764 1.09 -22.40 -50.50
C VAL A 764 0.04 -22.88 -49.49
N ALA A 765 -1.01 -23.53 -49.97
CA ALA A 765 -2.09 -24.01 -49.12
C ALA A 765 -1.65 -25.21 -48.26
N LEU A 766 -1.70 -25.04 -46.94
CA LEU A 766 -1.69 -26.13 -45.96
C LEU A 766 -3.04 -26.16 -45.24
N SER A 767 -4.00 -26.88 -45.84
CA SER A 767 -5.35 -27.10 -45.32
C SER A 767 -5.62 -28.60 -45.11
N ALA A 768 -6.65 -28.91 -44.32
CA ALA A 768 -6.95 -30.24 -43.75
C ALA A 768 -5.82 -30.79 -42.85
N PRO A 769 -6.02 -30.79 -41.51
CA PRO A 769 -7.17 -31.52 -40.94
C PRO A 769 -8.07 -30.71 -39.99
N ALA A 770 -7.69 -29.51 -39.55
CA ALA A 770 -8.39 -28.80 -38.47
C ALA A 770 -9.87 -28.48 -38.77
N ALA A 771 -10.17 -27.93 -39.95
CA ALA A 771 -11.53 -27.52 -40.33
C ALA A 771 -12.55 -28.67 -40.30
N ALA A 772 -12.13 -29.90 -40.63
CA ALA A 772 -12.99 -31.08 -40.64
C ALA A 772 -13.40 -31.53 -39.21
N LEU A 773 -12.62 -31.18 -38.18
CA LEU A 773 -13.02 -31.38 -36.78
C LEU A 773 -13.98 -30.27 -36.29
N GLU A 774 -13.83 -29.04 -36.77
CA GLU A 774 -14.67 -27.92 -36.34
C GLU A 774 -16.10 -28.01 -36.91
N GLU A 775 -16.29 -28.39 -38.18
CA GLU A 775 -17.64 -28.59 -38.74
C GLU A 775 -18.44 -29.69 -37.98
N ALA A 776 -17.77 -30.78 -37.59
CA ALA A 776 -18.37 -31.84 -36.78
C ALA A 776 -18.78 -31.36 -35.38
N SER A 777 -18.04 -30.41 -34.79
CA SER A 777 -18.33 -29.83 -33.47
C SER A 777 -19.48 -28.82 -33.51
N ALA A 778 -19.56 -27.99 -34.56
CA ALA A 778 -20.68 -27.08 -34.78
C ALA A 778 -22.01 -27.83 -34.95
N ALA A 779 -22.00 -28.92 -35.74
CA ALA A 779 -23.17 -29.78 -35.94
C ALA A 779 -23.68 -30.44 -34.64
N ALA A 780 -22.78 -30.75 -33.69
CA ALA A 780 -23.14 -31.36 -32.41
C ALA A 780 -23.68 -30.37 -31.36
N THR A 781 -23.49 -29.05 -31.56
CA THR A 781 -23.83 -28.00 -30.59
C THR A 781 -24.94 -27.06 -31.04
N GLY A 782 -25.34 -27.10 -32.31
CA GLY A 782 -26.35 -26.20 -32.88
C GLY A 782 -25.89 -24.75 -33.05
N ALA A 783 -24.59 -24.49 -32.88
CA ALA A 783 -24.00 -23.16 -33.01
C ALA A 783 -23.92 -22.73 -34.49
N ALA A 784 -24.17 -21.45 -34.77
CA ALA A 784 -24.07 -20.92 -36.12
C ALA A 784 -22.61 -20.86 -36.60
N ALA A 785 -22.37 -21.21 -37.87
CA ALA A 785 -21.08 -20.97 -38.50
C ALA A 785 -20.75 -19.46 -38.51
N VAL A 786 -19.47 -19.10 -38.38
CA VAL A 786 -19.03 -17.69 -38.26
C VAL A 786 -17.99 -17.39 -39.33
N HIS A 787 -18.28 -16.40 -40.17
CA HIS A 787 -17.31 -15.82 -41.09
C HIS A 787 -16.44 -14.79 -40.36
N TYR A 788 -15.13 -14.81 -40.64
CA TYR A 788 -14.15 -13.86 -40.13
C TYR A 788 -13.56 -13.05 -41.29
N GLU A 789 -13.71 -11.73 -41.24
CA GLU A 789 -13.10 -10.76 -42.14
C GLU A 789 -12.04 -9.95 -41.36
N ALA A 790 -10.78 -9.97 -41.80
CA ALA A 790 -9.78 -9.02 -41.36
C ALA A 790 -9.85 -7.78 -42.27
N LYS A 791 -10.09 -6.60 -41.70
CA LYS A 791 -10.43 -5.39 -42.46
C LYS A 791 -9.74 -4.17 -41.86
N VAL A 792 -9.15 -3.31 -42.69
CA VAL A 792 -8.67 -1.99 -42.24
C VAL A 792 -9.83 -1.00 -42.31
N LEU A 793 -10.05 -0.24 -41.23
CA LEU A 793 -11.05 0.82 -41.15
C LEU A 793 -10.39 2.18 -40.92
N GLU A 794 -10.95 3.22 -41.51
CA GLU A 794 -10.60 4.60 -41.18
C GLU A 794 -11.45 5.08 -39.99
N LEU A 795 -10.81 5.28 -38.84
CA LEU A 795 -11.43 5.69 -37.58
C LEU A 795 -10.77 6.98 -37.11
N ALA A 796 -11.55 8.04 -36.89
CA ALA A 796 -11.06 9.36 -36.48
C ALA A 796 -9.94 9.97 -37.38
N GLY A 797 -9.88 9.57 -38.66
CA GLY A 797 -8.85 9.99 -39.63
C GLY A 797 -7.59 9.11 -39.67
N GLU A 798 -7.59 8.00 -38.95
CA GLU A 798 -6.48 7.06 -38.81
C GLU A 798 -6.88 5.66 -39.30
N GLN A 799 -5.95 4.91 -39.89
CA GLN A 799 -6.21 3.53 -40.33
C GLN A 799 -5.99 2.55 -39.17
N ARG A 800 -6.91 1.60 -38.98
CA ARG A 800 -6.90 0.59 -37.90
C ARG A 800 -7.31 -0.80 -38.40
N ASP A 801 -6.49 -1.81 -38.14
CA ASP A 801 -6.86 -3.20 -38.39
C ASP A 801 -8.00 -3.64 -37.45
N CYS A 802 -9.02 -4.28 -38.01
CA CYS A 802 -10.18 -4.77 -37.28
C CYS A 802 -10.48 -6.23 -37.67
N GLY A 803 -10.70 -7.08 -36.67
CA GLY A 803 -11.29 -8.41 -36.86
C GLY A 803 -12.81 -8.32 -36.79
N ILE A 804 -13.52 -8.70 -37.86
CA ILE A 804 -14.99 -8.69 -37.93
C ILE A 804 -15.49 -10.14 -38.00
N PHE A 805 -16.34 -10.50 -37.04
CA PHE A 805 -17.00 -11.81 -36.96
C PHE A 805 -18.48 -11.63 -37.32
N THR A 806 -18.94 -12.24 -38.41
CA THR A 806 -20.34 -12.24 -38.84
C THR A 806 -20.88 -13.67 -38.85
N PRO A 807 -22.00 -13.96 -38.17
CA PRO A 807 -22.58 -15.29 -38.16
C PRO A 807 -23.35 -15.57 -39.46
N ALA A 808 -23.38 -16.83 -39.88
CA ALA A 808 -23.99 -17.25 -41.15
C ALA A 808 -25.52 -17.11 -41.18
N ASN A 809 -26.16 -16.95 -40.01
CA ASN A 809 -27.59 -16.65 -39.85
C ASN A 809 -27.87 -15.15 -39.57
N ALA A 810 -26.92 -14.26 -39.85
CA ALA A 810 -27.13 -12.81 -39.76
C ALA A 810 -28.34 -12.37 -40.62
N SER A 811 -29.20 -11.55 -40.04
CA SER A 811 -30.41 -11.01 -40.67
C SER A 811 -30.22 -9.54 -41.05
N GLU A 812 -31.25 -8.92 -41.64
CA GLU A 812 -31.28 -7.47 -41.89
C GLU A 812 -31.30 -6.62 -40.60
N SER A 813 -31.48 -7.24 -39.43
CA SER A 813 -31.46 -6.59 -38.11
C SER A 813 -30.69 -7.44 -37.09
N THR A 814 -29.39 -7.60 -37.34
CA THR A 814 -28.46 -8.37 -36.50
C THR A 814 -27.95 -7.50 -35.34
N PRO A 815 -27.95 -7.97 -34.07
CA PRO A 815 -27.33 -7.24 -32.97
C PRO A 815 -25.81 -7.21 -33.14
N ALA A 816 -25.13 -6.20 -32.62
CA ALA A 816 -23.69 -6.02 -32.84
C ALA A 816 -22.93 -5.61 -31.58
N LEU A 817 -21.61 -5.87 -31.57
CA LEU A 817 -20.77 -5.62 -30.40
C LEU A 817 -19.38 -5.12 -30.82
N VAL A 818 -18.91 -4.04 -30.20
CA VAL A 818 -17.52 -3.59 -30.28
C VAL A 818 -16.77 -4.05 -29.03
N PHE A 819 -15.60 -4.67 -29.16
CA PHE A 819 -14.77 -5.07 -28.02
C PHE A 819 -13.31 -4.62 -28.15
N LEU A 820 -12.84 -3.85 -27.17
CA LEU A 820 -11.53 -3.19 -27.18
C LEU A 820 -10.50 -3.95 -26.33
N HIS A 821 -9.25 -4.10 -26.80
CA HIS A 821 -8.21 -4.89 -26.12
C HIS A 821 -7.39 -4.11 -25.07
N GLY A 822 -6.50 -4.80 -24.36
CA GLY A 822 -5.63 -4.23 -23.32
C GLY A 822 -4.43 -3.40 -23.82
N PHE A 823 -3.69 -2.81 -22.87
CA PHE A 823 -2.64 -1.78 -23.08
C PHE A 823 -1.43 -2.19 -23.94
N THR A 824 -1.20 -3.49 -24.12
CA THR A 824 -0.04 -4.08 -24.84
C THR A 824 -0.47 -5.20 -25.80
N ARG A 825 -1.70 -5.14 -26.32
CA ARG A 825 -2.36 -6.25 -27.02
C ARG A 825 -2.78 -5.86 -28.43
N SER A 826 -3.40 -6.82 -29.13
CA SER A 826 -4.06 -6.66 -30.43
C SER A 826 -5.44 -7.30 -30.40
N HIS A 827 -6.26 -7.07 -31.44
CA HIS A 827 -7.59 -7.67 -31.59
C HIS A 827 -7.59 -9.21 -31.50
N GLN A 828 -6.48 -9.86 -31.84
CA GLN A 828 -6.37 -11.32 -31.92
C GLN A 828 -6.56 -12.02 -30.57
N ARG A 829 -6.22 -11.36 -29.45
CA ARG A 829 -6.31 -11.91 -28.08
C ARG A 829 -7.73 -12.13 -27.54
N HIS A 830 -8.78 -11.77 -28.29
CA HIS A 830 -10.19 -12.00 -27.92
C HIS A 830 -11.01 -12.68 -29.04
N HIS A 831 -10.35 -13.38 -29.97
CA HIS A 831 -10.99 -14.13 -31.06
C HIS A 831 -11.94 -15.24 -30.57
N GLY A 832 -11.64 -15.90 -29.46
CA GLY A 832 -12.50 -16.93 -28.85
C GLY A 832 -13.80 -16.34 -28.31
N LEU A 833 -13.71 -15.23 -27.56
CA LEU A 833 -14.86 -14.47 -27.08
C LEU A 833 -15.75 -14.00 -28.23
N ALA A 834 -15.15 -13.37 -29.24
CA ALA A 834 -15.89 -12.87 -30.41
C ALA A 834 -16.57 -14.00 -31.20
N ARG A 835 -15.88 -15.13 -31.39
CA ARG A 835 -16.46 -16.31 -32.05
C ARG A 835 -17.62 -16.92 -31.26
N ARG A 836 -17.54 -17.03 -29.92
CA ARG A 836 -18.68 -17.48 -29.09
C ARG A 836 -19.88 -16.55 -29.19
N LEU A 837 -19.66 -15.23 -29.06
CA LEU A 837 -20.73 -14.23 -29.15
C LEU A 837 -21.42 -14.26 -30.53
N ALA A 838 -20.65 -14.41 -31.62
CA ALA A 838 -21.20 -14.57 -32.95
C ALA A 838 -21.96 -15.91 -33.12
N SER A 839 -21.37 -17.04 -32.75
CA SER A 839 -21.96 -18.37 -33.02
C SER A 839 -23.14 -18.74 -32.11
N GLN A 840 -23.15 -18.27 -30.86
CA GLN A 840 -24.18 -18.62 -29.87
C GLN A 840 -25.30 -17.57 -29.73
N LEU A 841 -25.01 -16.28 -29.96
CA LEU A 841 -25.97 -15.19 -29.78
C LEU A 841 -26.31 -14.45 -31.09
N GLY A 842 -25.71 -14.84 -32.22
CA GLY A 842 -25.96 -14.20 -33.51
C GLY A 842 -25.45 -12.76 -33.62
N PHE A 843 -24.43 -12.38 -32.85
CA PHE A 843 -23.85 -11.04 -32.92
C PHE A 843 -22.89 -10.84 -34.09
N ARG A 844 -22.95 -9.67 -34.74
CA ARG A 844 -21.81 -9.16 -35.52
C ARG A 844 -20.81 -8.50 -34.55
N VAL A 845 -19.66 -9.13 -34.33
CA VAL A 845 -18.63 -8.65 -33.39
C VAL A 845 -17.48 -7.98 -34.14
N VAL A 846 -17.03 -6.82 -33.65
CA VAL A 846 -15.90 -6.07 -34.22
C VAL A 846 -14.83 -5.83 -33.15
N LEU A 847 -13.61 -6.24 -33.46
CA LEU A 847 -12.42 -6.12 -32.61
C LEU A 847 -11.39 -5.21 -33.29
N PRO A 848 -11.29 -3.91 -32.95
CA PRO A 848 -10.25 -3.04 -33.48
C PRO A 848 -8.91 -3.24 -32.76
N ASN A 849 -7.81 -2.99 -33.47
CA ASN A 849 -6.57 -2.56 -32.83
C ASN A 849 -6.74 -1.12 -32.30
N LEU A 850 -6.42 -0.89 -31.03
CA LEU A 850 -6.34 0.44 -30.43
C LEU A 850 -5.04 1.16 -30.83
N PRO A 851 -4.94 2.49 -30.65
CA PRO A 851 -3.67 3.21 -30.73
C PRO A 851 -2.60 2.60 -29.82
N PRO A 852 -1.30 2.67 -30.17
CA PRO A 852 -0.23 2.03 -29.40
C PRO A 852 0.03 2.73 -28.06
N LEU A 853 -0.78 2.39 -27.04
CA LEU A 853 -0.80 3.06 -25.74
C LEU A 853 0.54 2.96 -25.00
N LEU A 854 1.25 1.84 -25.14
CA LEU A 854 2.61 1.65 -24.59
C LEU A 854 3.63 2.60 -25.22
N GLU A 855 3.64 2.72 -26.55
CA GLU A 855 4.57 3.61 -27.26
C GLU A 855 4.31 5.07 -26.87
N ALA A 856 3.05 5.50 -26.89
CA ALA A 856 2.65 6.83 -26.48
C ALA A 856 3.01 7.13 -25.01
N ALA A 857 2.88 6.16 -24.10
CA ALA A 857 3.30 6.31 -22.72
C ALA A 857 4.83 6.49 -22.58
N LEU A 858 5.63 5.73 -23.35
CA LEU A 858 7.09 5.86 -23.39
C LEU A 858 7.57 7.18 -24.02
N LEU A 859 6.81 7.71 -24.98
CA LEU A 859 7.06 9.01 -25.64
C LEU A 859 6.47 10.21 -24.88
N GLY A 860 5.73 10.00 -23.77
CA GLY A 860 5.10 11.05 -22.97
C GLY A 860 3.78 11.61 -23.51
N SER A 861 3.23 11.05 -24.60
CA SER A 861 1.95 11.42 -25.23
C SER A 861 0.78 10.50 -24.82
N GLY A 862 0.94 9.72 -23.74
CA GLY A 862 -0.01 8.69 -23.31
C GLY A 862 -1.46 9.19 -23.10
N ASP A 863 -1.66 10.40 -22.58
CA ASP A 863 -3.02 10.96 -22.40
C ASP A 863 -3.69 11.38 -23.71
N GLU A 864 -2.92 11.73 -24.74
CA GLU A 864 -3.48 11.92 -26.08
C GLU A 864 -3.89 10.59 -26.70
N ALA A 865 -3.09 9.52 -26.53
CA ALA A 865 -3.41 8.20 -27.07
C ALA A 865 -4.62 7.57 -26.38
N ARG A 866 -4.77 7.78 -25.07
CA ARG A 866 -6.02 7.53 -24.33
C ARG A 866 -7.20 8.34 -24.90
N GLY A 867 -6.95 9.60 -25.27
CA GLY A 867 -7.92 10.44 -25.99
C GLY A 867 -8.37 9.83 -27.31
N ARG A 868 -7.41 9.53 -28.21
CA ARG A 868 -7.66 8.92 -29.53
C ARG A 868 -8.39 7.58 -29.41
N ALA A 869 -8.00 6.72 -28.46
CA ALA A 869 -8.67 5.44 -28.23
C ALA A 869 -10.16 5.55 -27.89
N VAL A 870 -10.59 6.64 -27.22
CA VAL A 870 -12.01 6.89 -26.93
C VAL A 870 -12.75 7.43 -28.16
N GLU A 871 -12.19 8.41 -28.86
CA GLU A 871 -12.83 8.98 -30.06
C GLU A 871 -12.88 7.96 -31.22
N GLU A 872 -11.88 7.08 -31.35
CA GLU A 872 -11.90 5.93 -32.28
C GLU A 872 -12.98 4.90 -31.89
N ALA A 873 -13.19 4.61 -30.60
CA ALA A 873 -14.26 3.73 -30.14
C ALA A 873 -15.66 4.34 -30.34
N VAL A 874 -15.82 5.66 -30.14
CA VAL A 874 -17.05 6.41 -30.46
C VAL A 874 -17.34 6.33 -31.96
N ALA A 875 -16.33 6.61 -32.80
CA ALA A 875 -16.45 6.53 -34.26
C ALA A 875 -16.80 5.12 -34.73
N LEU A 876 -16.19 4.08 -34.14
CA LEU A 876 -16.45 2.68 -34.51
C LEU A 876 -17.88 2.24 -34.15
N VAL A 877 -18.42 2.65 -33.00
CA VAL A 877 -19.83 2.38 -32.65
C VAL A 877 -20.78 3.13 -33.58
N GLN A 878 -20.47 4.37 -33.97
CA GLN A 878 -21.27 5.13 -34.94
C GLN A 878 -21.24 4.47 -36.34
N TRP A 879 -20.07 4.04 -36.80
CA TRP A 879 -19.89 3.29 -38.05
C TRP A 879 -20.66 1.96 -38.03
N LEU A 880 -20.59 1.21 -36.93
CA LEU A 880 -21.29 -0.07 -36.78
C LEU A 880 -22.81 0.12 -36.74
N ARG A 881 -23.31 1.21 -36.13
CA ARG A 881 -24.73 1.62 -36.19
C ARG A 881 -25.20 2.03 -37.59
N ALA A 882 -24.29 2.47 -38.46
CA ALA A 882 -24.59 2.84 -39.84
C ALA A 882 -24.44 1.65 -40.83
N MET A 883 -23.98 0.48 -40.36
CA MET A 883 -23.72 -0.68 -41.22
C MET A 883 -25.02 -1.39 -41.65
N PRO A 884 -25.20 -1.69 -42.95
CA PRO A 884 -26.30 -2.53 -43.41
C PRO A 884 -26.36 -3.90 -42.70
N GLY A 885 -27.57 -4.29 -42.30
CA GLY A 885 -27.84 -5.52 -41.55
C GLY A 885 -27.55 -5.46 -40.05
N VAL A 886 -27.12 -4.32 -39.50
CA VAL A 886 -26.96 -4.11 -38.05
C VAL A 886 -28.17 -3.36 -37.49
N ASP A 887 -28.65 -3.79 -36.32
CA ASP A 887 -29.62 -3.04 -35.53
C ASP A 887 -28.91 -1.92 -34.74
N PRO A 888 -29.13 -0.62 -35.05
CA PRO A 888 -28.44 0.48 -34.38
C PRO A 888 -28.80 0.65 -32.90
N ARG A 889 -29.93 0.07 -32.46
CA ARG A 889 -30.39 0.09 -31.06
C ARG A 889 -29.81 -1.07 -30.26
N ARG A 890 -29.48 -2.20 -30.90
CA ARG A 890 -28.86 -3.38 -30.26
C ARG A 890 -27.35 -3.47 -30.50
N VAL A 891 -26.65 -2.35 -30.24
CA VAL A 891 -25.16 -2.29 -30.25
C VAL A 891 -24.61 -2.25 -28.83
N VAL A 892 -23.87 -3.28 -28.44
CA VAL A 892 -23.15 -3.40 -27.16
C VAL A 892 -21.71 -2.89 -27.31
N LEU A 893 -21.14 -2.31 -26.25
CA LEU A 893 -19.75 -1.86 -26.22
C LEU A 893 -19.01 -2.51 -25.04
N GLY A 894 -17.81 -3.03 -25.26
CA GLY A 894 -17.03 -3.66 -24.20
C GLY A 894 -15.53 -3.52 -24.40
N GLY A 895 -14.78 -4.02 -23.43
CA GLY A 895 -13.33 -4.10 -23.55
C GLY A 895 -12.65 -4.73 -22.34
N PHE A 896 -11.42 -5.19 -22.58
CA PHE A 896 -10.53 -5.77 -21.59
C PHE A 896 -9.53 -4.73 -21.08
N SER A 897 -9.24 -4.73 -19.77
CA SER A 897 -8.14 -3.96 -19.20
C SER A 897 -8.27 -2.45 -19.53
N ALA A 898 -7.24 -1.82 -20.10
CA ALA A 898 -7.29 -0.43 -20.59
C ALA A 898 -8.38 -0.20 -21.68
N GLY A 899 -8.73 -1.22 -22.47
CA GLY A 899 -9.86 -1.17 -23.39
C GLY A 899 -11.22 -1.10 -22.67
N GLY A 900 -11.31 -1.62 -21.44
CA GLY A 900 -12.49 -1.47 -20.59
C GLY A 900 -12.71 -0.01 -20.12
N ALA A 901 -11.63 0.72 -19.83
CA ALA A 901 -11.71 2.17 -19.60
C ALA A 901 -12.14 2.92 -20.88
N ALA A 902 -11.52 2.62 -22.02
CA ALA A 902 -11.88 3.20 -23.30
C ALA A 902 -13.37 2.96 -23.65
N ALA A 903 -13.88 1.75 -23.37
CA ALA A 903 -15.27 1.37 -23.59
C ALA A 903 -16.26 2.16 -22.72
N LEU A 904 -16.00 2.34 -21.42
CA LEU A 904 -16.90 3.12 -20.56
C LEU A 904 -16.84 4.62 -20.88
N GLU A 905 -15.65 5.16 -21.16
CA GLU A 905 -15.50 6.56 -21.56
C GLU A 905 -16.20 6.84 -22.89
N ALA A 906 -16.07 5.96 -23.87
CA ALA A 906 -16.80 6.05 -25.13
C ALA A 906 -18.32 5.89 -24.96
N ALA A 907 -18.79 5.07 -24.01
CA ALA A 907 -20.22 4.98 -23.69
C ALA A 907 -20.78 6.29 -23.11
N ALA A 908 -20.05 6.93 -22.18
CA ALA A 908 -20.41 8.25 -21.67
C ALA A 908 -20.42 9.31 -22.78
N ARG A 909 -19.38 9.30 -23.63
CA ARG A 909 -19.23 10.22 -24.76
C ARG A 909 -20.31 10.03 -25.84
N LEU A 910 -20.72 8.79 -26.11
CA LEU A 910 -21.86 8.48 -26.99
C LEU A 910 -23.17 9.01 -26.41
N SER A 911 -23.40 8.86 -25.11
CA SER A 911 -24.57 9.43 -24.44
C SER A 911 -24.59 10.96 -24.54
N GLU A 912 -23.45 11.63 -24.36
CA GLU A 912 -23.30 13.08 -24.45
C GLU A 912 -23.53 13.59 -25.89
N LEU A 913 -22.84 13.00 -26.88
CA LEU A 913 -22.83 13.50 -28.26
C LEU A 913 -24.10 13.13 -29.06
N THR A 914 -24.78 12.04 -28.72
CA THR A 914 -25.88 11.49 -29.55
C THR A 914 -27.20 11.31 -28.81
N GLY A 915 -27.23 11.40 -27.48
CA GLY A 915 -28.37 10.99 -26.66
C GLY A 915 -28.67 9.48 -26.71
N THR A 916 -27.83 8.68 -27.38
CA THR A 916 -28.02 7.23 -27.55
C THR A 916 -26.79 6.46 -27.04
N PRO A 917 -26.72 6.12 -25.73
CA PRO A 917 -25.69 5.21 -25.21
C PRO A 917 -25.73 3.84 -25.93
N PRO A 918 -24.68 3.01 -25.85
CA PRO A 918 -24.75 1.61 -26.26
C PRO A 918 -25.84 0.87 -25.45
N LEU A 919 -26.35 -0.24 -25.97
CA LEU A 919 -27.38 -1.07 -25.31
C LEU A 919 -26.92 -1.51 -23.92
N ALA A 920 -25.67 -1.97 -23.81
CA ALA A 920 -25.02 -2.35 -22.57
C ALA A 920 -23.52 -2.08 -22.64
N CYS A 921 -22.86 -2.01 -21.48
CA CYS A 921 -21.40 -2.02 -21.37
C CYS A 921 -20.89 -3.34 -20.79
N MET A 922 -19.84 -3.92 -21.39
CA MET A 922 -19.26 -5.20 -20.98
C MET A 922 -17.76 -5.05 -20.68
N LEU A 923 -17.42 -4.92 -19.40
CA LEU A 923 -16.08 -4.54 -18.94
C LEU A 923 -15.40 -5.78 -18.34
N LEU A 924 -14.29 -6.21 -18.92
CA LEU A 924 -13.55 -7.40 -18.47
C LEU A 924 -12.22 -6.99 -17.85
N ASP A 925 -12.03 -7.32 -16.57
CA ASP A 925 -10.95 -6.90 -15.66
C ASP A 925 -10.38 -5.51 -15.97
N ALA A 926 -11.29 -4.53 -16.07
CA ALA A 926 -11.01 -3.22 -16.62
C ALA A 926 -10.06 -2.40 -15.73
N VAL A 927 -9.13 -1.66 -16.33
CA VAL A 927 -8.17 -0.82 -15.62
C VAL A 927 -8.50 0.65 -15.89
N PRO A 928 -8.94 1.44 -14.89
CA PRO A 928 -9.37 2.81 -15.10
C PRO A 928 -8.19 3.71 -15.43
N TRP A 929 -8.38 4.66 -16.33
CA TRP A 929 -7.41 5.75 -16.48
C TRP A 929 -7.67 6.78 -15.37
N ALA A 930 -6.72 6.87 -14.44
CA ALA A 930 -6.85 7.61 -13.19
C ALA A 930 -7.46 9.01 -13.36
N ARG A 931 -8.44 9.35 -12.50
CA ARG A 931 -9.35 10.53 -12.59
C ARG A 931 -10.25 10.58 -13.82
N ARG A 932 -9.75 10.24 -15.02
CA ARG A 932 -10.45 10.44 -16.30
C ARG A 932 -11.66 9.51 -16.47
N THR A 933 -11.48 8.20 -16.32
CA THR A 933 -12.59 7.22 -16.43
C THR A 933 -13.62 7.40 -15.30
N ALA A 934 -13.14 7.79 -14.12
CA ALA A 934 -13.96 8.18 -12.98
C ALA A 934 -14.80 9.45 -13.22
N ALA A 935 -14.27 10.43 -13.96
CA ALA A 935 -15.02 11.62 -14.36
C ALA A 935 -16.03 11.33 -15.47
N ALA A 936 -15.68 10.49 -16.45
CA ALA A 936 -16.60 10.06 -17.51
C ALA A 936 -17.82 9.30 -16.94
N ALA A 937 -17.62 8.45 -15.93
CA ALA A 937 -18.72 7.83 -15.18
C ALA A 937 -19.62 8.88 -14.50
N ALA A 938 -19.03 9.86 -13.82
CA ALA A 938 -19.76 10.92 -13.12
C ALA A 938 -20.52 11.89 -14.04
N CYS A 939 -20.06 12.04 -15.29
CA CYS A 939 -20.67 12.90 -16.31
C CYS A 939 -21.55 12.15 -17.32
N MET A 940 -21.82 10.86 -17.10
CA MET A 940 -22.62 10.01 -18.00
C MET A 940 -24.10 10.44 -17.99
N ALA A 941 -24.53 11.17 -19.02
CA ALA A 941 -25.85 11.79 -19.07
C ALA A 941 -27.04 10.80 -19.11
N ALA A 942 -26.83 9.60 -19.66
CA ALA A 942 -27.73 8.46 -19.57
C ALA A 942 -26.90 7.16 -19.57
N PRO A 943 -27.13 6.22 -18.64
CA PRO A 943 -26.42 4.94 -18.65
C PRO A 943 -26.92 4.02 -19.77
N PRO A 944 -26.13 2.97 -20.14
CA PRO A 944 -26.60 1.91 -21.01
C PRO A 944 -27.88 1.25 -20.43
N PRO A 945 -28.98 1.11 -21.18
CA PRO A 945 -30.27 0.65 -20.63
C PRO A 945 -30.28 -0.83 -20.21
N GLY A 946 -29.46 -1.67 -20.85
CA GLY A 946 -29.17 -3.05 -20.40
C GLY A 946 -28.13 -3.13 -19.28
N GLY A 947 -27.58 -1.99 -18.84
CA GLY A 947 -26.64 -1.88 -17.74
C GLY A 947 -25.16 -2.09 -18.09
N VAL A 948 -24.36 -2.18 -17.04
CA VAL A 948 -22.91 -2.34 -17.06
C VAL A 948 -22.53 -3.65 -16.36
N LEU A 949 -21.91 -4.57 -17.08
CA LEU A 949 -21.22 -5.71 -16.50
C LEU A 949 -19.77 -5.33 -16.20
N LEU A 950 -19.31 -5.68 -15.00
CA LEU A 950 -17.89 -5.74 -14.65
C LEU A 950 -17.56 -7.17 -14.21
N LEU A 951 -16.82 -7.91 -15.06
CA LEU A 951 -16.16 -9.15 -14.66
C LEU A 951 -14.74 -8.80 -14.20
N GLU A 952 -14.31 -9.31 -13.05
CA GLU A 952 -12.98 -9.02 -12.48
C GLU A 952 -12.23 -10.31 -12.12
N SER A 953 -10.90 -10.28 -12.21
CA SER A 953 -10.05 -11.34 -11.68
C SER A 953 -9.86 -11.19 -10.16
N GLU A 954 -8.92 -11.93 -9.57
CA GLU A 954 -8.44 -11.58 -8.22
C GLU A 954 -7.70 -10.23 -8.26
N PRO A 955 -7.60 -9.50 -7.12
CA PRO A 955 -6.86 -8.24 -7.03
C PRO A 955 -5.38 -8.42 -7.41
N SER A 956 -4.85 -7.50 -8.21
CA SER A 956 -3.43 -7.48 -8.57
C SER A 956 -2.96 -6.09 -9.00
N ALA A 957 -1.64 -5.90 -9.05
CA ALA A 957 -1.02 -4.72 -9.63
C ALA A 957 -1.44 -4.44 -11.09
N TYR A 958 -1.92 -5.45 -11.84
CA TYR A 958 -2.36 -5.31 -13.22
C TYR A 958 -3.78 -4.74 -13.37
N ASN A 959 -4.66 -4.97 -12.38
CA ASN A 959 -5.97 -4.30 -12.28
C ASN A 959 -6.01 -3.18 -11.23
N GLU A 960 -4.81 -2.68 -10.87
CA GLU A 960 -4.58 -1.65 -9.85
C GLU A 960 -5.30 -1.95 -8.52
N GLU A 961 -5.32 -3.22 -8.10
CA GLU A 961 -6.03 -3.77 -6.93
C GLU A 961 -7.56 -3.57 -6.99
N LEU A 962 -8.15 -3.92 -8.14
CA LEU A 962 -9.56 -3.67 -8.49
C LEU A 962 -9.95 -2.18 -8.48
N ALA A 963 -9.12 -1.32 -9.05
CA ALA A 963 -9.36 0.13 -9.07
C ALA A 963 -10.69 0.52 -9.72
N PHE A 964 -11.16 -0.23 -10.72
CA PHE A 964 -12.42 0.06 -11.41
C PHE A 964 -13.63 -0.05 -10.46
N ARG A 965 -13.71 -1.13 -9.68
CA ARG A 965 -14.72 -1.32 -8.62
C ARG A 965 -14.63 -0.26 -7.53
N ARG A 966 -13.42 0.17 -7.14
CA ARG A 966 -13.22 1.20 -6.10
C ARG A 966 -13.57 2.62 -6.56
N GLU A 967 -13.24 2.97 -7.81
CA GLU A 967 -13.12 4.38 -8.23
C GLU A 967 -14.05 4.76 -9.37
N VAL A 968 -14.54 3.81 -10.18
CA VAL A 968 -15.43 4.10 -11.30
C VAL A 968 -16.87 3.74 -10.98
N LEU A 969 -17.13 2.53 -10.46
CA LEU A 969 -18.51 2.11 -10.15
C LEU A 969 -19.24 3.06 -9.16
N PRO A 970 -18.64 3.58 -8.07
CA PRO A 970 -19.32 4.49 -7.15
C PRO A 970 -19.59 5.89 -7.73
N ARG A 971 -19.24 6.13 -8.99
CA ARG A 971 -19.43 7.38 -9.73
C ARG A 971 -20.38 7.24 -10.93
N LEU A 972 -20.87 6.03 -11.24
CA LEU A 972 -21.92 5.85 -12.24
C LEU A 972 -23.24 6.49 -11.77
N PRO A 973 -24.14 6.88 -12.69
CA PRO A 973 -25.47 7.40 -12.33
C PRO A 973 -26.25 6.38 -11.46
N PRO A 974 -27.01 6.80 -10.43
CA PRO A 974 -27.79 5.90 -9.57
C PRO A 974 -28.80 5.00 -10.31
N GLU A 975 -29.26 5.44 -11.49
CA GLU A 975 -30.14 4.74 -12.41
C GLU A 975 -29.41 3.68 -13.29
N ALA A 976 -28.08 3.60 -13.23
CA ALA A 976 -27.31 2.59 -13.94
C ALA A 976 -27.49 1.20 -13.30
N SER A 977 -28.06 0.25 -14.04
CA SER A 977 -27.99 -1.16 -13.65
C SER A 977 -26.55 -1.64 -13.73
N VAL A 978 -25.98 -2.11 -12.62
CA VAL A 978 -24.59 -2.60 -12.56
C VAL A 978 -24.57 -4.03 -12.04
N ARG A 979 -23.89 -4.92 -12.76
CA ARG A 979 -23.63 -6.31 -12.37
C ARG A 979 -22.12 -6.49 -12.19
N VAL A 980 -21.68 -7.02 -11.05
CA VAL A 980 -20.26 -7.23 -10.74
C VAL A 980 -20.03 -8.69 -10.36
N VAL A 981 -19.07 -9.36 -10.99
CA VAL A 981 -18.74 -10.77 -10.73
C VAL A 981 -17.22 -10.94 -10.70
N SER A 982 -16.69 -11.55 -9.64
CA SER A 982 -15.27 -11.94 -9.56
C SER A 982 -15.09 -13.40 -9.93
N VAL A 983 -14.20 -13.70 -10.87
CA VAL A 983 -13.83 -15.07 -11.25
C VAL A 983 -12.72 -15.53 -10.30
N SER A 984 -13.09 -16.22 -9.21
CA SER A 984 -12.13 -16.51 -8.15
C SER A 984 -10.98 -17.43 -8.59
N GLY A 985 -9.78 -17.15 -8.08
CA GLY A 985 -8.53 -17.82 -8.45
C GLY A 985 -8.11 -17.58 -9.91
N SER A 986 -8.46 -16.43 -10.49
CA SER A 986 -8.02 -16.02 -11.83
C SER A 986 -7.09 -14.80 -11.80
N LYS A 987 -6.30 -14.66 -12.86
CA LYS A 987 -5.36 -13.56 -13.12
C LYS A 987 -5.93 -12.58 -14.15
N HIS A 988 -5.33 -11.39 -14.25
CA HIS A 988 -5.63 -10.41 -15.31
C HIS A 988 -5.59 -11.00 -16.73
N VAL A 989 -4.63 -11.89 -17.02
CA VAL A 989 -4.49 -12.55 -18.34
C VAL A 989 -5.53 -13.63 -18.62
N ASP A 990 -6.25 -14.13 -17.62
CA ASP A 990 -7.21 -15.22 -17.80
C ASP A 990 -8.46 -14.77 -18.58
N VAL A 991 -8.57 -13.49 -18.92
CA VAL A 991 -9.59 -12.92 -19.83
C VAL A 991 -9.24 -13.15 -21.31
N GLU A 992 -7.99 -13.49 -21.62
CA GLU A 992 -7.44 -13.51 -22.99
C GLU A 992 -7.31 -14.93 -23.58
N ASP A 993 -7.34 -15.02 -24.91
CA ASP A 993 -7.07 -16.26 -25.63
C ASP A 993 -5.55 -16.58 -25.65
N SER A 994 -5.21 -17.80 -25.25
CA SER A 994 -3.82 -18.23 -24.99
C SER A 994 -2.97 -18.56 -26.22
N ARG A 995 -3.52 -18.48 -27.45
CA ARG A 995 -2.82 -18.90 -28.69
C ARG A 995 -3.10 -18.00 -29.90
N CYS A 996 -3.11 -16.69 -29.70
CA CYS A 996 -3.50 -15.71 -30.72
C CYS A 996 -2.59 -14.46 -30.71
N GLY A 997 -1.26 -14.67 -30.77
CA GLY A 997 -0.28 -13.59 -30.86
C GLY A 997 0.84 -13.91 -31.86
N GLY A 998 1.60 -12.87 -32.26
CA GLY A 998 2.88 -13.07 -32.93
C GLY A 998 3.97 -13.48 -31.93
N PRO A 999 5.15 -13.97 -32.39
CA PRO A 999 6.20 -14.48 -31.50
C PRO A 999 6.74 -13.43 -30.51
N VAL A 1000 6.59 -12.13 -30.80
CA VAL A 1000 6.94 -11.04 -29.88
C VAL A 1000 5.89 -10.89 -28.76
N ASP A 1001 4.60 -10.99 -29.09
CA ASP A 1001 3.49 -10.95 -28.12
C ASP A 1001 3.42 -12.20 -27.25
N GLU A 1002 3.94 -13.33 -27.72
CA GLU A 1002 4.09 -14.55 -26.92
C GLU A 1002 5.30 -14.46 -25.99
N LEU A 1003 6.47 -14.01 -26.49
CA LEU A 1003 7.68 -13.86 -25.68
C LEU A 1003 7.53 -12.80 -24.58
N LEU A 1004 6.97 -11.62 -24.90
CA LEU A 1004 6.66 -10.60 -23.90
C LEU A 1004 5.40 -10.96 -23.09
N GLY A 1005 4.49 -11.75 -23.67
CA GLY A 1005 3.31 -12.33 -23.03
C GLY A 1005 3.67 -13.16 -21.80
N GLY A 1006 4.30 -14.33 -22.04
CA GLY A 1006 4.65 -15.28 -21.00
C GLY A 1006 5.65 -14.74 -19.97
N LEU A 1007 6.57 -13.85 -20.37
CA LEU A 1007 7.61 -13.32 -19.48
C LEU A 1007 7.10 -12.23 -18.51
N LEU A 1008 6.17 -11.37 -18.93
CA LEU A 1008 5.68 -10.25 -18.13
C LEU A 1008 4.31 -10.52 -17.47
N TRP A 1009 3.44 -11.28 -18.14
CA TRP A 1009 2.03 -11.43 -17.74
C TRP A 1009 1.66 -12.88 -17.41
N GLY A 1010 2.40 -13.85 -17.96
CA GLY A 1010 2.16 -15.29 -17.81
C GLY A 1010 1.05 -15.82 -18.72
N GLU A 1011 0.88 -17.14 -18.74
CA GLU A 1011 -0.13 -17.80 -19.59
C GLU A 1011 -1.55 -17.75 -18.98
N PRO A 1012 -2.59 -17.50 -19.81
CA PRO A 1012 -4.00 -17.63 -19.44
C PRO A 1012 -4.38 -19.06 -19.06
N CYS A 1013 -5.12 -19.23 -17.97
CA CYS A 1013 -5.70 -20.52 -17.57
C CYS A 1013 -6.97 -20.81 -18.41
N PRO A 1014 -7.01 -21.88 -19.25
CA PRO A 1014 -8.13 -22.10 -20.17
C PRO A 1014 -9.50 -22.25 -19.50
N GLU A 1015 -9.55 -22.82 -18.29
CA GLU A 1015 -10.79 -22.96 -17.51
C GLU A 1015 -11.34 -21.58 -17.07
N LYS A 1016 -10.44 -20.69 -16.65
CA LYS A 1016 -10.79 -19.30 -16.27
C LYS A 1016 -11.17 -18.48 -17.49
N THR A 1017 -10.46 -18.66 -18.62
CA THR A 1017 -10.82 -18.08 -19.93
C THR A 1017 -12.22 -18.50 -20.38
N ALA A 1018 -12.55 -19.79 -20.29
CA ALA A 1018 -13.92 -20.26 -20.55
C ALA A 1018 -14.92 -19.60 -19.58
N THR A 1019 -14.61 -19.53 -18.29
CA THR A 1019 -15.48 -18.89 -17.28
C THR A 1019 -15.76 -17.41 -17.59
N PHE A 1020 -14.75 -16.62 -17.95
CA PHE A 1020 -14.95 -15.22 -18.37
C PHE A 1020 -15.79 -15.13 -19.66
N GLN A 1021 -15.53 -16.00 -20.64
CA GLN A 1021 -16.27 -16.02 -21.91
C GLN A 1021 -17.74 -16.41 -21.72
N ASP A 1022 -18.05 -17.38 -20.87
CA ASP A 1022 -19.42 -17.85 -20.63
C ASP A 1022 -20.24 -16.89 -19.75
N LEU A 1023 -19.62 -16.21 -18.78
CA LEU A 1023 -20.24 -15.11 -18.04
C LEU A 1023 -20.55 -13.89 -18.94
N ALA A 1024 -19.63 -13.56 -19.85
CA ALA A 1024 -19.82 -12.49 -20.84
C ALA A 1024 -20.97 -12.80 -21.80
N VAL A 1025 -21.02 -14.03 -22.35
CA VAL A 1025 -22.13 -14.52 -23.19
C VAL A 1025 -23.45 -14.53 -22.42
N GLY A 1026 -23.46 -14.96 -21.15
CA GLY A 1026 -24.65 -14.93 -20.29
C GLY A 1026 -25.24 -13.54 -20.14
N PHE A 1027 -24.42 -12.54 -19.77
CA PHE A 1027 -24.87 -11.16 -19.64
C PHE A 1027 -25.45 -10.58 -20.94
N VAL A 1028 -24.78 -10.81 -22.08
CA VAL A 1028 -25.24 -10.30 -23.37
C VAL A 1028 -26.56 -10.96 -23.80
N ARG A 1029 -26.79 -12.23 -23.44
CA ARG A 1029 -28.08 -12.91 -23.64
C ARG A 1029 -29.19 -12.27 -22.81
N ASP A 1030 -29.00 -12.12 -21.49
CA ASP A 1030 -29.97 -11.50 -20.59
C ASP A 1030 -30.42 -10.11 -21.07
N VAL A 1031 -29.45 -9.31 -21.55
CA VAL A 1031 -29.68 -7.95 -22.07
C VAL A 1031 -30.53 -7.97 -23.35
N LEU A 1032 -30.34 -8.94 -24.24
CA LEU A 1032 -31.21 -9.09 -25.42
C LEU A 1032 -32.62 -9.56 -25.04
N GLU A 1033 -32.73 -10.59 -24.20
CA GLU A 1033 -34.03 -11.16 -23.83
C GLU A 1033 -34.90 -10.14 -23.07
N SER A 1034 -34.32 -9.40 -22.13
CA SER A 1034 -35.02 -8.33 -21.40
C SER A 1034 -35.40 -7.12 -22.26
N SER A 1035 -34.72 -6.88 -23.39
CA SER A 1035 -35.04 -5.78 -24.32
C SER A 1035 -36.29 -5.98 -25.18
N SER A 1036 -36.97 -7.13 -25.06
CA SER A 1036 -38.06 -7.55 -25.95
C SER A 1036 -39.49 -7.14 -25.52
N LEU A 1037 -39.67 -6.50 -24.36
CA LEU A 1037 -40.99 -6.18 -23.80
C LEU A 1037 -41.46 -4.73 -24.10
N PRO A 1038 -42.75 -4.50 -24.45
CA PRO A 1038 -43.30 -3.15 -24.68
C PRO A 1038 -43.39 -2.24 -23.44
N GLN A 1039 -43.56 -0.94 -23.69
CA GLN A 1039 -43.28 0.21 -22.80
C GLN A 1039 -44.03 0.32 -21.45
N ASP A 1040 -45.01 -0.54 -21.13
CA ASP A 1040 -45.94 -0.34 -20.00
C ASP A 1040 -45.54 -1.09 -18.71
N PHE A 1041 -44.50 -0.60 -18.04
CA PHE A 1041 -44.23 -0.94 -16.62
C PHE A 1041 -43.81 0.28 -15.79
N ARG A 1042 -44.68 1.29 -15.72
CA ARG A 1042 -44.62 2.29 -14.64
C ARG A 1042 -45.16 1.68 -13.33
N THR A 1043 -44.49 1.99 -12.22
CA THR A 1043 -44.90 1.68 -10.83
C THR A 1043 -45.11 0.19 -10.49
N ALA A 1044 -44.01 -0.54 -10.34
CA ALA A 1044 -43.93 -1.73 -9.48
C ALA A 1044 -42.77 -1.58 -8.47
N THR A 1045 -43.02 -0.86 -7.36
CA THR A 1045 -41.99 -0.46 -6.39
C THR A 1045 -41.58 -1.60 -5.44
N ALA A 1046 -40.95 -2.64 -5.97
CA ALA A 1046 -40.35 -3.70 -5.17
C ALA A 1046 -39.17 -3.14 -4.33
N LYS A 1047 -39.30 -3.18 -3.00
CA LYS A 1047 -38.17 -2.92 -2.10
C LYS A 1047 -37.17 -4.07 -2.16
N VAL A 1048 -36.19 -3.99 -3.06
CA VAL A 1048 -35.00 -4.83 -2.99
C VAL A 1048 -34.04 -4.22 -1.96
N SER A 1049 -33.96 -4.82 -0.78
CA SER A 1049 -32.89 -4.55 0.18
C SER A 1049 -31.56 -5.02 -0.38
N GLY A 1050 -30.52 -4.17 -0.31
CA GLY A 1050 -29.20 -4.49 -0.83
C GLY A 1050 -28.48 -5.60 -0.06
N GLN A 1051 -28.76 -6.85 -0.39
CA GLN A 1051 -27.90 -8.00 -0.10
C GLN A 1051 -27.21 -8.45 -1.39
N PHE A 1052 -25.92 -8.76 -1.30
CA PHE A 1052 -25.18 -9.38 -2.40
C PHE A 1052 -25.63 -10.84 -2.53
N GLN A 1053 -26.41 -11.15 -3.56
CA GLN A 1053 -26.74 -12.54 -3.90
C GLN A 1053 -25.56 -13.19 -4.65
N HIS A 1054 -25.01 -14.26 -4.07
CA HIS A 1054 -24.32 -15.27 -4.87
C HIS A 1054 -25.34 -15.96 -5.77
N PHE A 1055 -25.05 -16.07 -7.06
CA PHE A 1055 -25.87 -16.81 -8.03
C PHE A 1055 -25.61 -18.33 -7.94
N GLU A 1056 -26.05 -18.95 -6.84
CA GLU A 1056 -26.28 -20.41 -6.80
C GLU A 1056 -27.70 -20.69 -7.29
N GLY A 1057 -27.89 -20.78 -8.61
CA GLY A 1057 -29.25 -20.81 -9.18
C GLY A 1057 -29.39 -21.00 -10.69
N LEU A 1058 -28.60 -21.89 -11.31
CA LEU A 1058 -28.94 -22.41 -12.65
C LEU A 1058 -29.76 -23.70 -12.53
N SER A 1059 -30.75 -23.85 -13.41
CA SER A 1059 -31.75 -24.93 -13.36
C SER A 1059 -31.12 -26.32 -13.52
N PRO A 1060 -31.56 -27.36 -12.76
CA PRO A 1060 -30.88 -28.66 -12.67
C PRO A 1060 -30.94 -29.55 -13.92
N ASN A 1061 -31.35 -29.03 -15.09
CA ASN A 1061 -31.46 -29.78 -16.34
C ASN A 1061 -30.15 -29.91 -17.15
N LEU A 1062 -29.03 -29.37 -16.65
CA LEU A 1062 -27.69 -29.53 -17.27
C LEU A 1062 -26.78 -30.51 -16.50
N ALA A 1063 -27.33 -31.69 -16.18
CA ALA A 1063 -26.56 -32.81 -15.66
C ALA A 1063 -25.68 -33.44 -16.78
N VAL A 1064 -24.44 -32.97 -16.91
CA VAL A 1064 -23.43 -33.60 -17.77
C VAL A 1064 -23.18 -35.03 -17.30
N ARG A 1065 -23.54 -36.03 -18.12
CA ARG A 1065 -23.24 -37.44 -17.82
C ARG A 1065 -21.73 -37.68 -17.91
N PRO A 1066 -21.11 -38.37 -16.94
CA PRO A 1066 -19.72 -38.78 -17.07
C PRO A 1066 -19.60 -39.82 -18.19
N ILE A 1067 -18.80 -39.51 -19.22
CA ILE A 1067 -18.35 -40.51 -20.18
C ILE A 1067 -17.20 -41.27 -19.53
N ALA A 1068 -17.41 -42.56 -19.24
CA ALA A 1068 -16.34 -43.44 -18.81
C ALA A 1068 -15.38 -43.67 -20.00
N VAL A 1069 -14.09 -43.42 -19.78
CA VAL A 1069 -13.04 -43.78 -20.75
C VAL A 1069 -12.62 -45.23 -20.50
N ALA A 1070 -12.52 -45.98 -21.60
CA ALA A 1070 -11.88 -47.29 -21.70
C ALA A 1070 -10.78 -47.22 -22.75
#